data_AF-A0A2K1JPC4-F1
#
_entry.id   AF-A0A2K1JPC4-F1
#
_cell.length_a   1.000
_cell.length_b   1.000
_cell.length_c   1.000
_cell.angle_alpha   90.00
_cell.angle_beta   90.00
_cell.angle_gamma   90.00
#
_symmetry.space_group_name_H-M   'P 1'
#
loop_
_entity.id
_entity.type
_entity.pdbx_description
1 polymer ?
#
loop_
_entity_poly.entity_id
_entity_poly.type
_entity_poly.pdbx_seq_one_letter_code
_entity_poly.pdbx_strand_id
1 'polypeptide(L)'
;MFIESIQKKDDGLSIICKVLDELNFQSTPKNLEEAQAMMKELLMSKKFMLVLDDMKDKSQINNVVLMDILHSNKGYPTKIHKFDVEELDKDASLKLFIAYSCRDDDKLPKELIEVGNKILWIVLKISFDALKAKEKNMFLDICYFFCTNVDWGGTMKDTVIQIWSNKKSGVEKQYASIILDILVHQSMIKIEKDGVIKVHDQLQDIGWKIVEEEKEYKDTRIWNANMIPVLPNKLTNLSVLEELDLSGCSSLTSLPNELANLSSLTRLDLSGCSSLIILLNELANISSLKKLYLNNCSNLTRLPNKLTKLFSLEGIFLHHCSSLTSLPNELAHLSSLIELDLGGCLSLTSLPNELANLSSLKKLNLSGCSSLISLPNELANISSLDELYLNGCLSLISLPNELANLSSLKKLYLNNCFSLTRLNLSGCSSLISLPNELTNISSLTRLDLSGCSSLTRLPNKLAYLSSLIELDLGGCSSLTSLPNELANLSSLKRLNLSGCSNLTRSPNEFANLSSLKKLHLSGCSSLTSLPNELANISSLDELYLSGCSSLTSLPNELANISSLLRLDLNDCSSLTSLQNKLENLSSLKELNLSGCSNLTNLPKELANFSSLTRLSLGGCSSLTNSCSSLISLPNKLANLSSLERLYLSGCSSLTSLLNELINLSSLKKFYLDRWLSLRSLPNELANLSSLELIYFNGYSSLTRLPNELINLSTLKKLHLSGCSSFTSLLNQFANISSLDELYLSGFSSLISLPNELANISSLIRLDLSDCSILTILQNKLANLSSLKEHNLSGCSNLISLPNELENLSSLEDLNLSGCSSLTSLPNELANLSSFERLYLSSCSSLTSLPNELANLSSLERLYLSGCSSLTSLPNGLENLSSLKVLYFNGYSSLTSLPNKLANLSSLKKFYLNNCSSLTSLPNKFTNLSSLEEFNLSGCSSLKSLSNELANLSFLEELNLSSCSSLTSLPNELTSLFSLTRLNLNSYSSLGSLPNELANLSSLKGLDLSSCSSLAIL
;
A
#
# COMPACT_ATOMS: atom_id res chain seq x y z
N MET A 1 6.78 -21.82 -69.21
CA MET A 1 8.00 -22.03 -68.38
C MET A 1 8.37 -23.51 -68.21
N PHE A 2 7.73 -24.32 -67.37
CA PHE A 2 8.12 -25.75 -67.17
C PHE A 2 8.28 -26.56 -68.47
N ILE A 3 7.26 -26.55 -69.34
CA ILE A 3 7.24 -27.31 -70.60
C ILE A 3 8.22 -26.76 -71.65
N GLU A 4 8.44 -25.44 -71.64
CA GLU A 4 9.39 -24.77 -72.54
C GLU A 4 10.85 -24.99 -72.13
N SER A 5 11.12 -25.39 -70.88
CA SER A 5 12.47 -25.62 -70.35
C SER A 5 13.05 -26.98 -70.77
N ILE A 6 12.22 -27.90 -71.26
CA ILE A 6 12.60 -29.28 -71.61
C ILE A 6 13.06 -29.31 -73.08
N GLN A 7 13.92 -28.39 -73.50
CA GLN A 7 14.42 -28.40 -74.89
C GLN A 7 15.75 -29.15 -74.98
N LYS A 8 15.72 -30.29 -75.71
CA LYS A 8 16.87 -31.07 -76.21
C LYS A 8 17.83 -31.65 -75.16
N LYS A 9 17.32 -32.39 -74.16
CA LYS A 9 18.13 -33.31 -73.36
C LYS A 9 17.53 -34.72 -73.38
N ASP A 10 18.40 -35.73 -73.43
CA ASP A 10 18.08 -37.15 -73.69
C ASP A 10 17.07 -37.78 -72.70
N ASP A 11 16.85 -37.17 -71.53
CA ASP A 11 15.92 -37.67 -70.49
C ASP A 11 14.57 -36.95 -70.41
N GLY A 12 14.33 -35.93 -71.24
CA GLY A 12 13.10 -35.11 -71.17
C GLY A 12 11.81 -35.90 -71.43
N LEU A 13 11.86 -36.90 -72.33
CA LEU A 13 10.71 -37.73 -72.68
C LEU A 13 10.37 -38.72 -71.55
N SER A 14 11.39 -39.34 -70.96
CA SER A 14 11.29 -40.31 -69.85
C SER A 14 10.63 -39.69 -68.62
N ILE A 15 11.02 -38.46 -68.29
CA ILE A 15 10.47 -37.72 -67.14
C ILE A 15 9.00 -37.36 -67.38
N ILE A 16 8.64 -36.85 -68.56
CA ILE A 16 7.25 -36.49 -68.86
C ILE A 16 6.37 -37.76 -68.89
N CYS A 17 6.83 -38.86 -69.50
CA CYS A 17 6.07 -40.11 -69.53
C CYS A 17 5.81 -40.67 -68.12
N LYS A 18 6.81 -40.66 -67.22
CA LYS A 18 6.61 -41.11 -65.83
C LYS A 18 5.59 -40.25 -65.06
N VAL A 19 5.61 -38.93 -65.27
CA VAL A 19 4.63 -38.03 -64.64
C VAL A 19 3.23 -38.25 -65.21
N LEU A 20 3.09 -38.49 -66.52
CA LEU A 20 1.81 -38.82 -67.15
C LEU A 20 1.27 -40.18 -66.71
N ASP A 21 2.15 -41.18 -66.54
CA ASP A 21 1.83 -42.52 -66.03
C ASP A 21 1.39 -42.48 -64.56
N GLU A 22 2.10 -41.75 -63.69
CA GLU A 22 1.71 -41.57 -62.28
C GLU A 22 0.38 -40.80 -62.13
N LEU A 23 0.02 -39.97 -63.12
CA LEU A 23 -1.25 -39.26 -63.17
C LEU A 23 -2.36 -40.05 -63.90
N ASN A 24 -2.12 -41.32 -64.26
CA ASN A 24 -3.04 -42.24 -64.94
C ASN A 24 -3.63 -41.68 -66.26
N PHE A 25 -2.81 -41.00 -67.06
CA PHE A 25 -3.25 -40.46 -68.35
C PHE A 25 -3.19 -41.55 -69.46
N GLN A 26 -4.29 -41.79 -70.18
CA GLN A 26 -4.53 -43.02 -70.95
C GLN A 26 -3.72 -43.21 -72.25
N SER A 27 -2.76 -42.34 -72.57
CA SER A 27 -2.00 -42.40 -73.81
C SER A 27 -0.54 -42.02 -73.60
N THR A 28 0.38 -42.84 -74.11
CA THR A 28 1.83 -42.61 -74.04
C THR A 28 2.33 -41.81 -75.24
N PRO A 29 2.98 -40.65 -75.03
CA PRO A 29 3.50 -39.83 -76.11
C PRO A 29 4.69 -40.51 -76.80
N LYS A 30 4.79 -40.39 -78.13
CA LYS A 30 5.81 -41.09 -78.93
C LYS A 30 7.12 -40.30 -79.04
N ASN A 31 7.07 -38.99 -78.83
CA ASN A 31 8.23 -38.12 -78.90
C ASN A 31 8.10 -36.93 -77.93
N LEU A 32 9.19 -36.19 -77.74
CA LEU A 32 9.28 -35.12 -76.74
C LEU A 32 8.31 -33.97 -76.99
N GLU A 33 8.06 -33.63 -78.25
CA GLU A 33 7.12 -32.56 -78.62
C GLU A 33 5.68 -32.96 -78.31
N GLU A 34 5.31 -34.22 -78.59
CA GLU A 34 3.99 -34.78 -78.28
C GLU A 34 3.79 -34.89 -76.75
N ALA A 35 4.82 -35.31 -76.02
CA ALA A 35 4.81 -35.36 -74.56
C ALA A 35 4.64 -33.97 -73.94
N GLN A 36 5.34 -32.98 -74.48
CA GLN A 36 5.23 -31.59 -74.06
C GLN A 36 3.85 -31.02 -74.35
N ALA A 37 3.27 -31.30 -75.53
CA ALA A 37 1.93 -30.85 -75.88
C ALA A 37 0.86 -31.47 -74.96
N MET A 38 0.93 -32.78 -74.73
CA MET A 38 0.01 -33.50 -73.84
C MET A 38 0.12 -33.05 -72.39
N MET A 39 1.34 -32.79 -71.90
CA MET A 39 1.54 -32.21 -70.56
C MET A 39 1.01 -30.78 -70.48
N LYS A 40 1.10 -30.00 -71.57
CA LYS A 40 0.57 -28.63 -71.65
C LYS A 40 -0.95 -28.65 -71.61
N GLU A 41 -1.56 -29.57 -72.34
CA GLU A 41 -3.01 -29.80 -72.35
C GLU A 41 -3.52 -30.32 -70.99
N LEU A 42 -2.80 -31.23 -70.34
CA LEU A 42 -3.11 -31.72 -68.99
C LEU A 42 -3.08 -30.60 -67.94
N LEU A 43 -2.01 -29.79 -67.93
CA LEU A 43 -1.85 -28.66 -67.01
C LEU A 43 -2.85 -27.52 -67.30
N MET A 44 -3.30 -27.38 -68.54
CA MET A 44 -4.31 -26.39 -68.92
C MET A 44 -5.73 -26.87 -68.64
N SER A 45 -5.98 -28.19 -68.66
CA SER A 45 -7.32 -28.78 -68.49
C SER A 45 -7.66 -29.16 -67.05
N LYS A 46 -6.70 -29.33 -66.14
CA LYS A 46 -6.98 -29.74 -64.75
C LYS A 46 -6.36 -28.83 -63.68
N LYS A 47 -7.17 -28.50 -62.68
CA LYS A 47 -6.90 -27.58 -61.55
C LYS A 47 -6.08 -28.25 -60.43
N PHE A 48 -4.81 -28.59 -60.68
CA PHE A 48 -3.92 -29.19 -59.66
C PHE A 48 -2.62 -28.39 -59.48
N MET A 49 -2.01 -28.47 -58.28
CA MET A 49 -0.69 -27.92 -57.94
C MET A 49 0.28 -29.09 -57.67
N LEU A 50 1.50 -29.03 -58.23
CA LEU A 50 2.56 -30.03 -58.05
C LEU A 50 3.57 -29.52 -57.01
N VAL A 51 3.83 -30.31 -55.97
CA VAL A 51 4.83 -30.02 -54.92
C VAL A 51 5.89 -31.13 -54.95
N LEU A 52 7.17 -30.74 -54.95
CA LEU A 52 8.31 -31.65 -54.97
C LEU A 52 9.04 -31.62 -53.63
N ASP A 53 9.29 -32.80 -53.06
CA ASP A 53 10.08 -32.98 -51.84
C ASP A 53 11.57 -32.90 -52.20
N ASP A 54 12.22 -31.73 -52.00
CA ASP A 54 13.60 -31.54 -51.45
C ASP A 54 14.13 -30.09 -51.69
N MET A 55 13.41 -29.05 -51.21
CA MET A 55 13.84 -27.64 -51.36
C MET A 55 14.49 -27.13 -50.08
N LYS A 56 15.73 -26.64 -50.16
CA LYS A 56 16.60 -26.33 -49.00
C LYS A 56 16.91 -24.84 -48.80
N ASP A 57 16.42 -23.92 -49.65
CA ASP A 57 16.61 -22.46 -49.42
C ASP A 57 15.55 -21.54 -50.09
N LYS A 58 15.34 -20.35 -49.50
CA LYS A 58 14.38 -19.30 -49.88
C LYS A 58 14.62 -18.69 -51.26
N SER A 59 15.85 -18.78 -51.79
CA SER A 59 16.15 -18.40 -53.18
C SER A 59 15.49 -19.32 -54.23
N GLN A 60 15.03 -20.51 -53.81
CA GLN A 60 14.33 -21.48 -54.66
C GLN A 60 12.82 -21.21 -54.78
N ILE A 61 12.26 -20.32 -53.95
CA ILE A 61 10.82 -19.97 -53.96
C ILE A 61 10.50 -18.93 -55.04
N ASN A 62 11.46 -18.05 -55.40
CA ASN A 62 11.24 -17.01 -56.41
C ASN A 62 11.32 -17.49 -57.86
N ASN A 63 11.64 -18.77 -58.10
CA ASN A 63 11.68 -19.36 -59.43
C ASN A 63 10.78 -20.59 -59.48
N VAL A 64 9.55 -20.43 -59.97
CA VAL A 64 8.81 -21.57 -60.51
C VAL A 64 9.57 -22.03 -61.76
N VAL A 65 10.44 -23.03 -61.54
CA VAL A 65 11.29 -23.77 -62.49
C VAL A 65 12.55 -23.05 -62.99
N LEU A 66 13.69 -23.44 -62.41
CA LEU A 66 14.97 -23.53 -63.12
C LEU A 66 15.76 -24.76 -62.62
N MET A 67 16.24 -25.55 -63.58
CA MET A 67 16.58 -26.97 -63.51
C MET A 67 18.05 -27.25 -63.11
N ASP A 68 18.66 -26.42 -62.26
CA ASP A 68 20.07 -26.59 -61.88
C ASP A 68 20.28 -27.47 -60.64
N ILE A 69 19.20 -27.84 -59.94
CA ILE A 69 19.28 -28.56 -58.65
C ILE A 69 19.32 -30.10 -58.81
N LEU A 70 19.14 -30.65 -60.01
CA LEU A 70 19.12 -32.11 -60.20
C LEU A 70 20.49 -32.78 -60.41
N HIS A 71 21.61 -32.06 -60.36
CA HIS A 71 22.94 -32.66 -60.56
C HIS A 71 23.63 -33.17 -59.30
N SER A 72 23.03 -33.03 -58.11
CA SER A 72 23.66 -33.49 -56.87
C SER A 72 22.67 -34.13 -55.90
N ASN A 73 22.14 -35.32 -56.24
CA ASN A 73 22.03 -36.44 -55.30
C ASN A 73 21.44 -37.67 -55.98
N LYS A 74 22.08 -38.81 -55.77
CA LYS A 74 21.51 -40.13 -56.07
C LYS A 74 20.36 -40.38 -55.08
N GLY A 75 19.14 -40.09 -55.50
CA GLY A 75 17.92 -40.40 -54.77
C GLY A 75 16.72 -39.84 -55.51
N TYR A 76 15.97 -40.70 -56.19
CA TYR A 76 14.76 -40.30 -56.91
C TYR A 76 13.65 -39.88 -55.93
N PRO A 77 12.91 -38.78 -56.16
CA PRO A 77 11.78 -38.40 -55.32
C PRO A 77 10.68 -39.47 -55.44
N THR A 78 10.14 -39.92 -54.31
CA THR A 78 9.34 -41.16 -54.20
C THR A 78 7.84 -40.96 -53.94
N LYS A 79 7.29 -39.73 -54.04
CA LYS A 79 5.83 -39.52 -53.97
C LYS A 79 5.40 -38.16 -54.56
N ILE A 80 4.41 -38.19 -55.43
CA ILE A 80 3.66 -37.01 -55.91
C ILE A 80 2.31 -36.97 -55.17
N HIS A 81 2.01 -35.87 -54.49
CA HIS A 81 0.72 -35.66 -53.81
C HIS A 81 -0.22 -34.82 -54.69
N LYS A 82 -1.47 -35.29 -54.87
CA LYS A 82 -2.51 -34.65 -55.71
C LYS A 82 -3.60 -34.02 -54.84
N PHE A 83 -3.99 -32.77 -55.14
CA PHE A 83 -5.05 -32.05 -54.42
C PHE A 83 -6.09 -31.44 -55.37
N ASP A 84 -7.35 -31.92 -55.31
CA ASP A 84 -8.48 -31.26 -55.96
C ASP A 84 -8.92 -30.06 -55.10
N VAL A 85 -8.72 -28.84 -55.60
CA VAL A 85 -9.23 -27.62 -54.97
C VAL A 85 -10.41 -27.14 -55.82
N GLU A 86 -11.62 -27.59 -55.49
CA GLU A 86 -12.81 -27.33 -56.30
C GLU A 86 -13.21 -25.83 -56.36
N GLU A 87 -12.78 -25.00 -55.39
CA GLU A 87 -13.33 -23.65 -55.19
C GLU A 87 -12.46 -22.47 -55.65
N LEU A 88 -11.22 -22.67 -56.10
CA LEU A 88 -10.34 -21.55 -56.44
C LEU A 88 -10.13 -21.42 -57.95
N ASP A 89 -10.41 -20.22 -58.49
CA ASP A 89 -10.00 -19.85 -59.84
C ASP A 89 -8.52 -19.43 -59.88
N LYS A 90 -8.03 -19.17 -61.09
CA LYS A 90 -6.62 -18.87 -61.35
C LYS A 90 -6.17 -17.54 -60.73
N ASP A 91 -7.07 -16.57 -60.58
CA ASP A 91 -6.78 -15.24 -60.03
C ASP A 91 -6.77 -15.27 -58.50
N ALA A 92 -7.72 -15.99 -57.91
CA ALA A 92 -7.81 -16.25 -56.48
C ALA A 92 -6.62 -17.03 -55.95
N SER A 93 -6.15 -18.05 -56.70
CA SER A 93 -4.96 -18.85 -56.34
C SER A 93 -3.68 -18.01 -56.37
N LEU A 94 -3.54 -17.11 -57.35
CA LEU A 94 -2.37 -16.24 -57.49
C LEU A 94 -2.34 -15.15 -56.40
N LYS A 95 -3.50 -14.60 -56.03
CA LYS A 95 -3.63 -13.62 -54.93
C LYS A 95 -3.32 -14.22 -53.57
N LEU A 96 -3.79 -15.44 -53.30
CA LEU A 96 -3.44 -16.21 -52.09
C LEU A 96 -1.94 -16.49 -52.00
N PHE A 97 -1.32 -16.91 -53.11
CA PHE A 97 0.11 -17.19 -53.16
C PHE A 97 0.96 -15.93 -52.92
N ILE A 98 0.58 -14.79 -53.51
CA ILE A 98 1.30 -13.50 -53.34
C ILE A 98 1.14 -12.98 -51.90
N ALA A 99 -0.07 -13.00 -51.32
CA ALA A 99 -0.31 -12.48 -49.98
C ALA A 99 0.48 -13.23 -48.90
N TYR A 100 0.44 -14.57 -48.91
CA TYR A 100 1.19 -15.40 -47.96
C TYR A 100 2.70 -15.37 -48.19
N SER A 101 3.17 -15.13 -49.42
CA SER A 101 4.60 -14.94 -49.72
C SER A 101 5.13 -13.57 -49.32
N CYS A 102 4.26 -12.55 -49.28
CA CYS A 102 4.63 -11.15 -49.00
C CYS A 102 4.21 -10.64 -47.61
N ARG A 103 3.48 -11.42 -46.80
CA ARG A 103 2.93 -11.04 -45.48
C ARG A 103 2.04 -9.78 -45.54
N ASP A 104 1.11 -9.72 -46.49
CA ASP A 104 0.19 -8.58 -46.68
C ASP A 104 -1.27 -9.09 -46.71
N ASP A 105 -1.69 -9.76 -45.62
CA ASP A 105 -2.99 -10.45 -45.50
C ASP A 105 -4.17 -9.48 -45.31
N ASP A 106 -3.91 -8.22 -44.95
CA ASP A 106 -4.91 -7.20 -44.61
C ASP A 106 -5.77 -6.74 -45.79
N LYS A 107 -5.46 -7.18 -47.03
CA LYS A 107 -6.18 -6.81 -48.26
C LYS A 107 -6.98 -7.94 -48.90
N LEU A 108 -7.03 -9.13 -48.30
CA LEU A 108 -7.77 -10.27 -48.84
C LEU A 108 -9.21 -10.35 -48.29
N PRO A 109 -10.20 -10.74 -49.12
CA PRO A 109 -11.54 -11.07 -48.64
C PRO A 109 -11.51 -12.20 -47.59
N LYS A 110 -12.33 -12.11 -46.53
CA LYS A 110 -12.38 -13.09 -45.43
C LYS A 110 -12.51 -14.55 -45.90
N GLU A 111 -13.30 -14.78 -46.94
CA GLU A 111 -13.52 -16.11 -47.53
C GLU A 111 -12.22 -16.71 -48.10
N LEU A 112 -11.33 -15.89 -48.68
CA LEU A 112 -10.03 -16.32 -49.20
C LEU A 112 -9.01 -16.57 -48.08
N ILE A 113 -9.09 -15.81 -46.99
CA ILE A 113 -8.29 -16.02 -45.78
C ILE A 113 -8.67 -17.36 -45.13
N GLU A 114 -9.97 -17.68 -45.05
CA GLU A 114 -10.44 -18.96 -44.53
C GLU A 114 -9.99 -20.16 -45.38
N VAL A 115 -10.03 -20.03 -46.71
CA VAL A 115 -9.52 -21.08 -47.62
C VAL A 115 -8.00 -21.21 -47.53
N GLY A 116 -7.27 -20.09 -47.43
CA GLY A 116 -5.81 -20.08 -47.21
C GLY A 116 -5.41 -20.79 -45.92
N ASN A 117 -6.11 -20.49 -44.82
CA ASN A 117 -5.89 -21.14 -43.53
C ASN A 117 -6.20 -22.65 -43.56
N LYS A 118 -7.21 -23.08 -44.34
CA LYS A 118 -7.49 -24.51 -44.54
C LYS A 118 -6.37 -25.20 -45.31
N ILE A 119 -5.85 -24.59 -46.39
CA ILE A 119 -4.74 -25.16 -47.17
C ILE A 119 -3.47 -25.23 -46.31
N LEU A 120 -3.15 -24.16 -45.60
CA LEU A 120 -2.00 -24.09 -44.71
C LEU A 120 -2.08 -25.16 -43.59
N TRP A 121 -3.27 -25.35 -42.99
CA TRP A 121 -3.52 -26.41 -42.02
C TRP A 121 -3.26 -27.80 -42.61
N ILE A 122 -3.73 -28.08 -43.83
CA ILE A 122 -3.51 -29.37 -44.49
C ILE A 122 -2.01 -29.60 -44.75
N VAL A 123 -1.32 -28.61 -45.31
CA VAL A 123 0.10 -28.72 -45.70
C VAL A 123 0.99 -28.97 -44.50
N LEU A 124 0.80 -28.20 -43.43
CA LEU A 124 1.61 -28.34 -42.21
C LEU A 124 1.22 -29.59 -41.39
N LYS A 125 -0.04 -30.04 -41.46
CA LYS A 125 -0.46 -31.30 -40.85
C LYS A 125 0.23 -32.53 -41.44
N ILE A 126 0.59 -32.51 -42.73
CA ILE A 126 1.38 -33.60 -43.35
C ILE A 126 2.72 -33.80 -42.63
N SER A 127 3.40 -32.70 -42.29
CA SER A 127 4.66 -32.75 -41.55
C SER A 127 4.50 -33.36 -40.16
N PHE A 128 3.38 -33.06 -39.49
CA PHE A 128 3.03 -33.69 -38.22
C PHE A 128 2.67 -35.18 -38.38
N ASP A 129 1.91 -35.53 -39.41
CA ASP A 129 1.47 -36.90 -39.64
C ASP A 129 2.61 -37.87 -39.98
N ALA A 130 3.68 -37.34 -40.58
CA ALA A 130 4.92 -38.08 -40.87
C ALA A 130 5.75 -38.41 -39.62
N LEU A 131 5.49 -37.77 -38.47
CA LEU A 131 6.18 -38.06 -37.20
C LEU A 131 5.74 -39.41 -36.62
N LYS A 132 6.65 -40.11 -35.95
CA LYS A 132 6.31 -41.31 -35.17
C LYS A 132 5.63 -40.91 -33.86
N ALA A 133 4.90 -41.84 -33.23
CA ALA A 133 4.11 -41.58 -32.02
C ALA A 133 4.87 -40.83 -30.90
N LYS A 134 6.14 -41.18 -30.63
CA LYS A 134 6.95 -40.48 -29.62
C LYS A 134 7.43 -39.09 -30.07
N GLU A 135 7.68 -38.91 -31.36
CA GLU A 135 8.04 -37.61 -31.95
C GLU A 135 6.82 -36.68 -31.96
N LYS A 136 5.63 -37.19 -32.34
CA LYS A 136 4.34 -36.50 -32.24
C LYS A 136 4.10 -35.99 -30.82
N ASN A 137 4.34 -36.84 -29.82
CA ASN A 137 4.19 -36.48 -28.42
C ASN A 137 5.13 -35.37 -27.99
N MET A 138 6.42 -35.44 -28.35
CA MET A 138 7.38 -34.39 -27.97
C MET A 138 7.09 -33.07 -28.66
N PHE A 139 6.75 -33.11 -29.95
CA PHE A 139 6.41 -31.91 -30.71
C PHE A 139 5.21 -31.17 -30.11
N LEU A 140 4.15 -31.90 -29.78
CA LEU A 140 2.94 -31.30 -29.22
C LEU A 140 3.14 -30.83 -27.76
N ASP A 141 3.96 -31.52 -26.97
CA ASP A 141 4.38 -31.02 -25.65
C ASP A 141 5.16 -29.71 -25.78
N ILE A 142 6.02 -29.59 -26.81
CA ILE A 142 6.75 -28.35 -27.10
C ILE A 142 5.80 -27.21 -27.48
N CYS A 143 4.84 -27.47 -28.36
CA CYS A 143 3.85 -26.46 -28.78
C CYS A 143 2.96 -25.99 -27.62
N TYR A 144 2.58 -26.89 -26.71
CA TYR A 144 1.59 -26.62 -25.65
C TYR A 144 2.21 -26.18 -24.30
N PHE A 145 3.45 -26.57 -23.98
CA PHE A 145 4.05 -26.27 -22.68
C PHE A 145 5.31 -25.42 -22.77
N PHE A 146 6.15 -25.68 -23.78
CA PHE A 146 7.51 -25.13 -23.81
C PHE A 146 7.65 -23.85 -24.65
N CYS A 147 6.62 -23.49 -25.43
CA CYS A 147 6.64 -22.33 -26.31
C CYS A 147 5.42 -21.40 -26.20
N THR A 148 4.56 -21.52 -25.17
CA THR A 148 3.29 -20.78 -25.05
C THR A 148 3.39 -19.28 -24.75
N ASN A 149 4.59 -18.72 -24.69
CA ASN A 149 4.81 -17.28 -24.48
C ASN A 149 5.57 -16.69 -25.67
N VAL A 150 4.88 -15.84 -26.45
CA VAL A 150 5.44 -15.13 -27.61
C VAL A 150 6.59 -14.18 -27.21
N ASP A 151 6.71 -13.85 -25.92
CA ASP A 151 7.69 -12.86 -25.42
C ASP A 151 8.89 -13.46 -24.65
N TRP A 152 8.94 -14.78 -24.36
CA TRP A 152 10.01 -15.40 -23.56
C TRP A 152 10.97 -16.30 -24.35
N GLY A 153 11.09 -16.12 -25.66
CA GLY A 153 12.21 -16.67 -26.41
C GLY A 153 12.28 -18.20 -26.56
N GLY A 154 11.42 -18.98 -25.90
CA GLY A 154 11.36 -20.45 -25.94
C GLY A 154 11.93 -21.14 -24.68
N THR A 155 11.91 -22.48 -24.63
CA THR A 155 12.47 -23.26 -23.49
C THR A 155 13.86 -23.82 -23.82
N MET A 156 14.78 -23.81 -22.86
CA MET A 156 16.11 -24.41 -23.01
C MET A 156 16.04 -25.91 -23.37
N LYS A 157 16.83 -26.33 -24.38
CA LYS A 157 16.97 -27.73 -24.84
C LYS A 157 17.17 -28.71 -23.68
N ASP A 158 18.05 -28.37 -22.75
CA ASP A 158 18.38 -29.26 -21.63
C ASP A 158 17.20 -29.47 -20.66
N THR A 159 16.33 -28.47 -20.53
CA THR A 159 15.12 -28.56 -19.69
C THR A 159 14.11 -29.51 -20.31
N VAL A 160 13.86 -29.40 -21.62
CA VAL A 160 12.96 -30.31 -22.35
C VAL A 160 13.48 -31.74 -22.31
N ILE A 161 14.79 -31.95 -22.53
CA ILE A 161 15.43 -33.25 -22.39
C ILE A 161 15.24 -33.80 -20.97
N GLN A 162 15.50 -33.00 -19.93
CA GLN A 162 15.39 -33.45 -18.55
C GLN A 162 13.98 -33.88 -18.16
N ILE A 163 12.95 -33.14 -18.60
CA ILE A 163 11.54 -33.46 -18.33
C ILE A 163 11.15 -34.77 -19.03
N TRP A 164 11.52 -34.91 -20.30
CA TRP A 164 11.23 -36.12 -21.07
C TRP A 164 12.04 -37.36 -20.63
N SER A 165 13.14 -37.16 -19.90
CA SER A 165 14.00 -38.25 -19.38
C SER A 165 13.59 -38.79 -18.01
N ASN A 166 12.43 -38.38 -17.47
CA ASN A 166 12.00 -38.76 -16.12
C ASN A 166 11.63 -40.25 -16.04
N LYS A 167 11.88 -40.91 -14.90
CA LYS A 167 11.57 -42.34 -14.64
C LYS A 167 10.11 -42.75 -14.95
N LYS A 168 9.16 -41.80 -14.96
CA LYS A 168 7.76 -42.04 -15.33
C LYS A 168 7.50 -42.14 -16.84
N SER A 169 8.33 -41.56 -17.71
CA SER A 169 8.14 -41.58 -19.17
C SER A 169 8.74 -42.81 -19.85
N GLY A 170 9.63 -43.55 -19.16
CA GLY A 170 10.33 -44.71 -19.71
C GLY A 170 11.32 -44.37 -20.83
N VAL A 171 11.71 -43.09 -20.96
CA VAL A 171 12.61 -42.60 -22.00
C VAL A 171 13.97 -42.23 -21.39
N GLU A 172 15.04 -42.82 -21.90
CA GLU A 172 16.40 -42.46 -21.49
C GLU A 172 16.82 -41.10 -22.05
N LYS A 173 17.72 -40.41 -21.34
CA LYS A 173 18.19 -39.07 -21.72
C LYS A 173 18.76 -38.97 -23.13
N GLN A 174 19.47 -40.00 -23.57
CA GLN A 174 19.99 -40.10 -24.94
C GLN A 174 18.86 -40.19 -25.97
N TYR A 175 17.78 -40.92 -25.65
CA TYR A 175 16.65 -41.11 -26.55
C TYR A 175 15.79 -39.83 -26.67
N ALA A 176 15.60 -39.08 -25.59
CA ALA A 176 14.96 -37.77 -25.64
C ALA A 176 15.74 -36.76 -26.51
N SER A 177 17.08 -36.76 -26.41
CA SER A 177 17.92 -35.92 -27.28
C SER A 177 17.77 -36.30 -28.76
N ILE A 178 17.71 -37.60 -29.08
CA ILE A 178 17.54 -38.06 -30.47
C ILE A 178 16.20 -37.59 -31.05
N ILE A 179 15.10 -37.68 -30.29
CA ILE A 179 13.79 -37.19 -30.76
C ILE A 179 13.84 -35.68 -31.02
N LEU A 180 14.47 -34.92 -30.13
CA LEU A 180 14.62 -33.48 -30.30
C LEU A 180 15.40 -33.12 -31.57
N ASP A 181 16.48 -33.85 -31.84
CA ASP A 181 17.30 -33.65 -33.03
C ASP A 181 16.53 -34.05 -34.31
N ILE A 182 15.66 -35.07 -34.25
CA ILE A 182 14.74 -35.43 -35.35
C ILE A 182 13.76 -34.29 -35.64
N LEU A 183 13.15 -33.69 -34.61
CA LEU A 183 12.22 -32.56 -34.77
C LEU A 183 12.92 -31.32 -35.37
N VAL A 184 14.18 -31.08 -35.02
CA VAL A 184 15.00 -30.02 -35.64
C VAL A 184 15.29 -30.35 -37.11
N HIS A 185 15.69 -31.60 -37.41
CA HIS A 185 15.99 -32.04 -38.77
C HIS A 185 14.76 -31.95 -39.70
N GLN A 186 13.58 -32.23 -39.18
CA GLN A 186 12.31 -32.12 -39.91
C GLN A 186 11.74 -30.70 -39.91
N SER A 187 12.50 -29.71 -39.41
CA SER A 187 12.09 -28.29 -39.34
C SER A 187 10.79 -28.05 -38.56
N MET A 188 10.41 -28.96 -37.67
CA MET A 188 9.22 -28.83 -36.80
C MET A 188 9.50 -27.87 -35.64
N ILE A 189 10.76 -27.82 -35.19
CA ILE A 189 11.24 -26.89 -34.16
C ILE A 189 12.62 -26.34 -34.58
N LYS A 190 13.05 -25.24 -33.97
CA LYS A 190 14.40 -24.67 -34.13
C LYS A 190 15.05 -24.50 -32.77
N ILE A 191 16.36 -24.73 -32.70
CA ILE A 191 17.15 -24.43 -31.49
C ILE A 191 18.07 -23.27 -31.81
N GLU A 192 17.96 -22.17 -31.05
CA GLU A 192 18.79 -21.00 -31.21
C GLU A 192 20.20 -21.19 -30.62
N LYS A 193 21.11 -20.26 -30.90
CA LYS A 193 22.53 -20.37 -30.51
C LYS A 193 22.73 -20.39 -28.99
N ASP A 194 21.77 -19.85 -28.24
CA ASP A 194 21.70 -19.84 -26.79
C ASP A 194 21.10 -21.15 -26.21
N GLY A 195 20.71 -22.10 -27.06
CA GLY A 195 20.16 -23.39 -26.66
C GLY A 195 18.64 -23.39 -26.50
N VAL A 196 17.96 -22.31 -26.84
CA VAL A 196 16.52 -22.16 -26.64
C VAL A 196 15.71 -22.73 -27.82
N ILE A 197 14.70 -23.53 -27.53
CA ILE A 197 13.79 -24.13 -28.52
C ILE A 197 12.69 -23.15 -28.90
N LYS A 198 12.52 -22.90 -30.19
CA LYS A 198 11.42 -22.12 -30.78
C LYS A 198 10.61 -22.96 -31.75
N VAL A 199 9.31 -22.67 -31.82
CA VAL A 199 8.37 -23.19 -32.82
C VAL A 199 7.81 -22.02 -33.61
N HIS A 200 7.57 -22.22 -34.90
CA HIS A 200 6.89 -21.23 -35.72
C HIS A 200 5.42 -21.14 -35.29
N ASP A 201 4.86 -19.92 -35.20
CA ASP A 201 3.46 -19.67 -34.79
C ASP A 201 2.44 -20.61 -35.50
N GLN A 202 2.53 -20.75 -36.82
CA GLN A 202 1.68 -21.63 -37.62
C GLN A 202 1.81 -23.12 -37.27
N LEU A 203 3.01 -23.59 -36.90
CA LEU A 203 3.23 -24.98 -36.44
C LEU A 203 2.71 -25.18 -35.01
N GLN A 204 2.81 -24.15 -34.18
CA GLN A 204 2.29 -24.14 -32.82
C GLN A 204 0.76 -24.15 -32.79
N ASP A 205 0.12 -23.31 -33.61
CA ASP A 205 -1.35 -23.25 -33.77
C ASP A 205 -1.92 -24.60 -34.23
N ILE A 206 -1.21 -25.28 -35.13
CA ILE A 206 -1.58 -26.62 -35.57
C ILE A 206 -1.42 -27.63 -34.44
N GLY A 207 -0.36 -27.50 -33.64
CA GLY A 207 -0.17 -28.31 -32.46
C GLY A 207 -1.35 -28.18 -31.47
N TRP A 208 -1.82 -26.96 -31.21
CA TRP A 208 -3.01 -26.72 -30.39
C TRP A 208 -4.27 -27.34 -30.99
N LYS A 209 -4.50 -27.10 -32.28
CA LYS A 209 -5.70 -27.60 -32.97
C LYS A 209 -5.76 -29.12 -33.02
N ILE A 210 -4.63 -29.81 -33.22
CA ILE A 210 -4.55 -31.28 -33.17
C ILE A 210 -4.94 -31.81 -31.79
N VAL A 211 -4.46 -31.17 -30.72
CA VAL A 211 -4.80 -31.55 -29.34
C VAL A 211 -6.31 -31.37 -29.07
N GLU A 212 -6.93 -30.30 -29.56
CA GLU A 212 -8.35 -30.04 -29.32
C GLU A 212 -9.30 -30.96 -30.12
N GLU A 213 -8.94 -31.27 -31.36
CA GLU A 213 -9.79 -31.98 -32.32
C GLU A 213 -9.62 -33.50 -32.30
N GLU A 214 -8.41 -34.02 -32.04
CA GLU A 214 -8.13 -35.46 -32.11
C GLU A 214 -8.26 -36.15 -30.75
N LYS A 215 -9.22 -37.08 -30.65
CA LYS A 215 -9.50 -37.84 -29.42
C LYS A 215 -8.28 -38.53 -28.81
N GLU A 216 -7.30 -38.94 -29.63
CA GLU A 216 -6.07 -39.57 -29.18
C GLU A 216 -5.20 -38.63 -28.31
N TYR A 217 -5.24 -37.33 -28.59
CA TYR A 217 -4.37 -36.32 -27.96
C TYR A 217 -5.09 -35.42 -26.96
N LYS A 218 -6.42 -35.30 -27.11
CA LYS A 218 -7.29 -34.47 -26.26
C LYS A 218 -7.17 -34.78 -24.77
N ASP A 219 -7.02 -36.06 -24.43
CA ASP A 219 -7.02 -36.53 -23.05
C ASP A 219 -5.63 -36.97 -22.53
N THR A 220 -4.61 -37.01 -23.39
CA THR A 220 -3.27 -37.57 -23.06
C THR A 220 -2.22 -36.52 -22.70
N ARG A 221 -2.46 -35.25 -23.08
CA ARG A 221 -1.68 -34.08 -22.61
C ARG A 221 -2.37 -33.29 -21.52
N ILE A 222 -3.34 -33.93 -20.88
CA ILE A 222 -3.81 -33.57 -19.55
C ILE A 222 -2.67 -33.94 -18.58
N TRP A 223 -1.67 -33.08 -18.45
CA TRP A 223 -1.16 -32.85 -17.10
C TRP A 223 -2.38 -32.36 -16.33
N ASN A 224 -2.91 -33.24 -15.47
CA ASN A 224 -4.08 -33.06 -14.62
C ASN A 224 -4.44 -31.58 -14.51
N ALA A 225 -5.48 -31.13 -15.23
CA ALA A 225 -6.05 -29.81 -14.98
C ALA A 225 -6.59 -29.73 -13.52
N ASN A 226 -6.66 -30.86 -12.81
CA ASN A 226 -6.76 -30.96 -11.35
C ASN A 226 -5.40 -30.93 -10.63
N MET A 227 -4.38 -30.28 -11.17
CA MET A 227 -3.15 -29.87 -10.46
C MET A 227 -2.82 -28.39 -10.70
N ILE A 228 -3.71 -27.66 -11.39
CA ILE A 228 -3.76 -26.21 -11.25
C ILE A 228 -4.52 -25.96 -9.95
N PRO A 229 -4.00 -25.15 -9.03
CA PRO A 229 -4.73 -24.85 -7.82
C PRO A 229 -5.95 -24.02 -8.14
N VAL A 230 -7.10 -24.61 -7.92
CA VAL A 230 -8.39 -23.95 -8.08
C VAL A 230 -8.92 -23.75 -6.66
N LEU A 231 -9.29 -22.52 -6.26
CA LEU A 231 -10.18 -22.32 -5.10
C LEU A 231 -11.31 -23.36 -5.23
N PRO A 232 -11.69 -24.10 -4.18
CA PRO A 232 -12.60 -25.22 -4.35
C PRO A 232 -13.85 -24.75 -5.09
N ASN A 233 -14.25 -25.46 -6.14
CA ASN A 233 -15.43 -25.11 -6.96
C ASN A 233 -16.68 -24.86 -6.11
N LYS A 234 -16.74 -25.43 -4.90
CA LYS A 234 -17.82 -25.22 -3.92
C LYS A 234 -17.80 -23.86 -3.22
N LEU A 235 -16.67 -23.15 -3.12
CA LEU A 235 -16.59 -21.80 -2.54
C LEU A 235 -17.55 -20.83 -3.24
N THR A 236 -17.89 -21.15 -4.49
CA THR A 236 -18.80 -20.42 -5.36
C THR A 236 -20.28 -20.55 -4.96
N ASN A 237 -20.59 -21.43 -3.99
CA ASN A 237 -21.90 -21.53 -3.34
C ASN A 237 -22.16 -20.39 -2.34
N LEU A 238 -21.14 -19.61 -1.97
CA LEU A 238 -21.27 -18.44 -1.10
C LEU A 238 -21.90 -17.27 -1.86
N SER A 239 -23.16 -17.44 -2.27
CA SER A 239 -23.88 -16.49 -3.13
C SER A 239 -24.05 -15.09 -2.53
N VAL A 240 -23.95 -14.94 -1.20
CA VAL A 240 -24.01 -13.65 -0.49
C VAL A 240 -22.63 -13.05 -0.18
N LEU A 241 -21.54 -13.69 -0.61
CA LEU A 241 -20.19 -13.20 -0.35
C LEU A 241 -19.97 -11.86 -1.06
N GLU A 242 -19.65 -10.81 -0.29
CA GLU A 242 -19.47 -9.45 -0.78
C GLU A 242 -17.97 -9.12 -0.96
N GLU A 243 -17.12 -9.66 -0.08
CA GLU A 243 -15.68 -9.44 -0.05
C GLU A 243 -14.89 -10.76 0.02
N LEU A 244 -13.91 -10.92 -0.88
CA LEU A 244 -12.96 -12.03 -0.90
C LEU A 244 -11.53 -11.47 -0.95
N ASP A 245 -10.73 -11.76 0.07
CA ASP A 245 -9.33 -11.36 0.16
C ASP A 245 -8.42 -12.58 -0.06
N LEU A 246 -7.64 -12.55 -1.13
CA LEU A 246 -6.63 -13.53 -1.52
C LEU A 246 -5.24 -12.88 -1.60
N SER A 247 -5.06 -11.70 -1.01
CA SER A 247 -3.82 -10.95 -1.07
C SER A 247 -2.64 -11.74 -0.50
N GLY A 248 -1.43 -11.62 -1.03
CA GLY A 248 -0.23 -12.31 -0.53
C GLY A 248 -0.19 -13.82 -0.81
N CYS A 249 -1.17 -14.40 -1.52
CA CYS A 249 -1.12 -15.78 -2.01
C CYS A 249 -0.06 -15.90 -3.13
N SER A 250 1.22 -15.97 -2.74
CA SER A 250 2.35 -15.91 -3.66
C SER A 250 2.42 -17.07 -4.67
N SER A 251 1.84 -18.23 -4.36
CA SER A 251 1.78 -19.39 -5.24
C SER A 251 0.57 -19.37 -6.21
N LEU A 252 -0.34 -18.40 -6.06
CA LEU A 252 -1.55 -18.31 -6.88
C LEU A 252 -1.16 -17.87 -8.31
N THR A 253 -1.27 -18.79 -9.25
CA THR A 253 -0.98 -18.54 -10.67
C THR A 253 -2.22 -18.21 -11.49
N SER A 254 -3.41 -18.65 -11.03
CA SER A 254 -4.68 -18.49 -11.75
C SER A 254 -5.88 -18.63 -10.79
N LEU A 255 -7.10 -18.32 -11.27
CA LEU A 255 -8.37 -18.40 -10.51
C LEU A 255 -9.34 -19.41 -11.15
N PRO A 256 -10.30 -19.99 -10.43
CA PRO A 256 -11.35 -20.85 -11.01
C PRO A 256 -12.25 -20.09 -11.99
N ASN A 257 -12.76 -20.79 -12.99
CA ASN A 257 -13.85 -20.27 -13.83
C ASN A 257 -15.14 -20.12 -13.02
N GLU A 258 -15.35 -21.01 -12.05
CA GLU A 258 -16.53 -21.06 -11.19
C GLU A 258 -16.61 -19.85 -10.24
N LEU A 259 -15.53 -19.08 -10.04
CA LEU A 259 -15.54 -17.84 -9.26
C LEU A 259 -16.57 -16.84 -9.82
N ALA A 260 -16.92 -16.95 -11.10
CA ALA A 260 -18.02 -16.25 -11.75
C ALA A 260 -19.40 -16.45 -11.07
N ASN A 261 -19.62 -17.55 -10.35
CA ASN A 261 -20.90 -17.81 -9.69
C ASN A 261 -21.09 -16.98 -8.41
N LEU A 262 -20.06 -16.28 -7.93
CA LEU A 262 -20.17 -15.36 -6.78
C LEU A 262 -20.89 -14.07 -7.18
N SER A 263 -22.21 -14.18 -7.40
CA SER A 263 -23.04 -13.10 -7.95
C SER A 263 -23.20 -11.85 -7.07
N SER A 264 -22.85 -11.93 -5.78
CA SER A 264 -22.84 -10.77 -4.86
C SER A 264 -21.44 -10.19 -4.65
N LEU A 265 -20.39 -10.76 -5.26
CA LEU A 265 -19.02 -10.34 -5.01
C LEU A 265 -18.81 -8.92 -5.56
N THR A 266 -18.53 -7.98 -4.66
CA THR A 266 -18.29 -6.58 -5.02
C THR A 266 -16.83 -6.18 -4.90
N ARG A 267 -16.07 -6.88 -4.04
CA ARG A 267 -14.65 -6.64 -3.79
C ARG A 267 -13.85 -7.94 -3.88
N LEU A 268 -12.83 -7.92 -4.73
CA LEU A 268 -11.84 -8.99 -4.86
C LEU A 268 -10.44 -8.41 -4.63
N ASP A 269 -9.73 -8.92 -3.65
CA ASP A 269 -8.34 -8.53 -3.37
C ASP A 269 -7.37 -9.65 -3.74
N LEU A 270 -6.48 -9.37 -4.68
CA LEU A 270 -5.41 -10.24 -5.16
C LEU A 270 -4.03 -9.60 -4.93
N SER A 271 -3.96 -8.55 -4.12
CA SER A 271 -2.73 -7.77 -3.92
C SER A 271 -1.57 -8.65 -3.44
N GLY A 272 -0.36 -8.54 -3.97
CA GLY A 272 0.79 -9.32 -3.50
C GLY A 272 0.82 -10.77 -3.97
N CYS A 273 -0.10 -11.19 -4.85
CA CYS A 273 0.01 -12.46 -5.57
C CYS A 273 1.14 -12.39 -6.60
N SER A 274 2.38 -12.60 -6.16
CA SER A 274 3.58 -12.37 -6.98
C SER A 274 3.76 -13.36 -8.14
N SER A 275 3.22 -14.58 -8.07
CA SER A 275 3.25 -15.53 -9.21
C SER A 275 2.17 -15.27 -10.27
N LEU A 276 1.29 -14.29 -10.05
CA LEU A 276 0.26 -13.94 -11.01
C LEU A 276 0.88 -13.19 -12.21
N ILE A 277 1.17 -13.92 -13.28
CA ILE A 277 1.77 -13.35 -14.51
C ILE A 277 0.68 -12.74 -15.40
N ILE A 278 -0.49 -13.39 -15.48
CA ILE A 278 -1.63 -13.02 -16.33
C ILE A 278 -2.92 -13.18 -15.52
N LEU A 279 -3.77 -12.16 -15.53
CA LEU A 279 -5.15 -12.30 -15.05
C LEU A 279 -5.96 -13.16 -16.04
N LEU A 280 -6.67 -14.18 -15.56
CA LEU A 280 -7.52 -14.98 -16.44
C LEU A 280 -8.62 -14.14 -17.07
N ASN A 281 -8.89 -14.43 -18.34
CA ASN A 281 -10.02 -13.93 -19.11
C ASN A 281 -11.38 -14.16 -18.43
N GLU A 282 -11.47 -15.13 -17.52
CA GLU A 282 -12.71 -15.57 -16.88
C GLU A 282 -13.13 -14.71 -15.68
N LEU A 283 -12.24 -13.87 -15.14
CA LEU A 283 -12.62 -12.80 -14.19
C LEU A 283 -13.67 -11.86 -14.77
N ALA A 284 -13.70 -11.73 -16.10
CA ALA A 284 -14.68 -10.95 -16.84
C ALA A 284 -16.13 -11.40 -16.64
N ASN A 285 -16.35 -12.59 -16.06
CA ASN A 285 -17.68 -13.13 -15.81
C ASN A 285 -18.27 -12.71 -14.45
N ILE A 286 -17.51 -12.09 -13.54
CA ILE A 286 -18.00 -11.59 -12.24
C ILE A 286 -18.67 -10.22 -12.42
N SER A 287 -19.84 -10.20 -13.04
CA SER A 287 -20.53 -8.95 -13.42
C SER A 287 -20.90 -8.01 -12.26
N SER A 288 -20.93 -8.50 -11.02
CA SER A 288 -21.19 -7.73 -9.80
C SER A 288 -19.97 -6.97 -9.26
N LEU A 289 -18.77 -7.28 -9.76
CA LEU A 289 -17.52 -6.76 -9.20
C LEU A 289 -17.43 -5.25 -9.38
N LYS A 290 -17.23 -4.54 -8.27
CA LYS A 290 -17.06 -3.07 -8.21
C LYS A 290 -15.62 -2.66 -8.01
N LYS A 291 -14.86 -3.41 -7.21
CA LYS A 291 -13.46 -3.09 -6.89
C LYS A 291 -12.57 -4.31 -7.05
N LEU A 292 -11.51 -4.14 -7.82
CA LEU A 292 -10.47 -5.13 -8.05
C LEU A 292 -9.13 -4.60 -7.55
N TYR A 293 -8.54 -5.27 -6.55
CA TYR A 293 -7.23 -4.93 -6.01
C TYR A 293 -6.18 -5.93 -6.49
N LEU A 294 -5.11 -5.41 -7.08
CA LEU A 294 -3.98 -6.12 -7.68
C LEU A 294 -2.64 -5.51 -7.24
N ASN A 295 -2.64 -4.76 -6.14
CA ASN A 295 -1.46 -4.02 -5.68
C ASN A 295 -0.29 -4.97 -5.41
N ASN A 296 0.96 -4.59 -5.68
CA ASN A 296 2.15 -5.41 -5.44
C ASN A 296 2.17 -6.76 -6.20
N CYS A 297 1.38 -6.93 -7.26
CA CYS A 297 1.53 -8.07 -8.19
C CYS A 297 2.75 -7.85 -9.09
N SER A 298 3.95 -8.12 -8.57
CA SER A 298 5.22 -7.73 -9.19
C SER A 298 5.51 -8.37 -10.54
N ASN A 299 5.00 -9.58 -10.82
CA ASN A 299 5.17 -10.26 -12.12
C ASN A 299 4.02 -10.04 -13.11
N LEU A 300 3.00 -9.26 -12.72
CA LEU A 300 1.89 -8.93 -13.61
C LEU A 300 2.41 -8.02 -14.71
N THR A 301 2.51 -8.56 -15.92
CA THR A 301 3.09 -7.85 -17.07
C THR A 301 2.03 -7.11 -17.89
N ARG A 302 0.78 -7.60 -17.88
CA ARG A 302 -0.36 -7.05 -18.63
C ARG A 302 -1.71 -7.44 -18.01
N LEU A 303 -2.71 -6.61 -18.24
CA LEU A 303 -4.13 -6.91 -17.96
C LEU A 303 -4.78 -7.60 -19.18
N PRO A 304 -5.74 -8.53 -19.00
CA PRO A 304 -6.41 -9.18 -20.12
C PRO A 304 -7.45 -8.26 -20.81
N ASN A 305 -7.54 -8.37 -22.13
CA ASN A 305 -8.46 -7.58 -22.96
C ASN A 305 -9.96 -7.88 -22.70
N LYS A 306 -10.29 -9.04 -22.13
CA LYS A 306 -11.67 -9.41 -21.79
C LYS A 306 -12.22 -8.75 -20.52
N LEU A 307 -11.42 -7.99 -19.75
CA LEU A 307 -11.92 -7.22 -18.59
C LEU A 307 -13.07 -6.28 -18.94
N THR A 308 -13.20 -5.91 -20.21
CA THR A 308 -14.26 -5.08 -20.78
C THR A 308 -15.69 -5.54 -20.53
N LYS A 309 -15.92 -6.79 -20.11
CA LYS A 309 -17.24 -7.29 -19.73
C LYS A 309 -17.68 -6.89 -18.31
N LEU A 310 -16.79 -6.31 -17.50
CA LEU A 310 -17.07 -5.89 -16.13
C LEU A 310 -17.71 -4.50 -16.08
N PHE A 311 -18.95 -4.39 -16.56
CA PHE A 311 -19.65 -3.11 -16.66
C PHE A 311 -19.94 -2.44 -15.31
N SER A 312 -19.90 -3.18 -14.19
CA SER A 312 -20.11 -2.66 -12.83
C SER A 312 -18.82 -2.20 -12.15
N LEU A 313 -17.67 -2.36 -12.79
CA LEU A 313 -16.38 -2.09 -12.18
C LEU A 313 -16.17 -0.57 -12.01
N GLU A 314 -16.05 -0.15 -10.76
CA GLU A 314 -15.88 1.25 -10.35
C GLU A 314 -14.42 1.57 -10.01
N GLY A 315 -13.61 0.58 -9.60
CA GLY A 315 -12.22 0.78 -9.18
C GLY A 315 -11.29 -0.36 -9.57
N ILE A 316 -10.13 -0.02 -10.15
CA ILE A 316 -9.00 -0.94 -10.39
C ILE A 316 -7.77 -0.38 -9.67
N PHE A 317 -7.17 -1.18 -8.79
CA PHE A 317 -6.00 -0.79 -8.00
C PHE A 317 -4.80 -1.68 -8.33
N LEU A 318 -3.77 -1.12 -8.95
CA LEU A 318 -2.55 -1.77 -9.45
C LEU A 318 -1.29 -1.17 -8.82
N HIS A 319 -1.41 -0.64 -7.61
CA HIS A 319 -0.33 0.06 -6.94
C HIS A 319 0.90 -0.85 -6.79
N HIS A 320 2.11 -0.41 -7.15
CA HIS A 320 3.34 -1.20 -7.11
C HIS A 320 3.35 -2.48 -7.98
N CYS A 321 2.59 -2.54 -9.08
CA CYS A 321 2.78 -3.55 -10.13
C CYS A 321 4.04 -3.25 -10.96
N SER A 322 5.22 -3.58 -10.42
CA SER A 322 6.51 -3.14 -10.96
C SER A 322 6.80 -3.57 -12.39
N SER A 323 6.34 -4.74 -12.83
CA SER A 323 6.57 -5.26 -14.19
C SER A 323 5.49 -4.89 -15.20
N LEU A 324 4.47 -4.12 -14.80
CA LEU A 324 3.41 -3.69 -15.72
C LEU A 324 3.99 -2.71 -16.72
N THR A 325 4.07 -3.10 -17.99
CA THR A 325 4.71 -2.30 -19.05
C THR A 325 3.72 -1.42 -19.81
N SER A 326 2.46 -1.86 -19.92
CA SER A 326 1.40 -1.21 -20.68
C SER A 326 0.01 -1.63 -20.22
N LEU A 327 -1.00 -0.85 -20.60
CA LEU A 327 -2.42 -1.17 -20.43
C LEU A 327 -3.06 -1.54 -21.77
N PRO A 328 -4.02 -2.48 -21.80
CA PRO A 328 -4.74 -2.82 -23.02
C PRO A 328 -5.66 -1.67 -23.47
N ASN A 329 -5.74 -1.43 -24.78
CA ASN A 329 -6.60 -0.39 -25.37
C ASN A 329 -8.08 -0.64 -25.02
N GLU A 330 -8.46 -1.91 -24.88
CA GLU A 330 -9.82 -2.32 -24.56
C GLU A 330 -10.27 -1.84 -23.16
N LEU A 331 -9.36 -1.52 -22.24
CA LEU A 331 -9.69 -0.98 -20.91
C LEU A 331 -10.62 0.24 -21.01
N ALA A 332 -10.51 0.99 -22.10
CA ALA A 332 -11.36 2.11 -22.50
C ALA A 332 -12.88 1.80 -22.50
N HIS A 333 -13.29 0.53 -22.63
CA HIS A 333 -14.70 0.12 -22.63
C HIS A 333 -15.34 0.05 -21.23
N LEU A 334 -14.56 0.21 -20.15
CA LEU A 334 -15.08 0.20 -18.78
C LEU A 334 -15.77 1.52 -18.43
N SER A 335 -16.96 1.75 -18.98
CA SER A 335 -17.68 3.02 -18.87
C SER A 335 -18.08 3.42 -17.45
N SER A 336 -18.10 2.48 -16.49
CA SER A 336 -18.43 2.74 -15.08
C SER A 336 -17.21 2.96 -14.19
N LEU A 337 -15.98 2.87 -14.73
CA LEU A 337 -14.76 3.02 -13.96
C LEU A 337 -14.64 4.45 -13.43
N ILE A 338 -14.56 4.58 -12.11
CA ILE A 338 -14.45 5.85 -11.38
C ILE A 338 -13.01 6.10 -10.98
N GLU A 339 -12.28 5.05 -10.59
CA GLU A 339 -10.92 5.13 -10.07
C GLU A 339 -9.99 4.12 -10.73
N LEU A 340 -8.88 4.61 -11.27
CA LEU A 340 -7.79 3.79 -11.80
C LEU A 340 -6.50 4.18 -11.07
N ASP A 341 -6.00 3.27 -10.23
CA ASP A 341 -4.75 3.44 -9.51
C ASP A 341 -3.65 2.58 -10.12
N LEU A 342 -2.64 3.24 -10.67
CA LEU A 342 -1.44 2.67 -11.29
C LEU A 342 -0.18 3.11 -10.54
N GLY A 343 -0.31 3.69 -9.34
CA GLY A 343 0.81 4.28 -8.63
C GLY A 343 1.95 3.26 -8.42
N GLY A 344 3.21 3.67 -8.55
CA GLY A 344 4.36 2.79 -8.31
C GLY A 344 4.57 1.71 -9.39
N CYS A 345 3.87 1.76 -10.53
CA CYS A 345 4.15 0.91 -11.68
C CYS A 345 5.46 1.35 -12.37
N LEU A 346 6.60 0.83 -11.86
CA LEU A 346 7.93 1.31 -12.21
C LEU A 346 8.31 1.10 -13.68
N SER A 347 7.80 0.06 -14.35
CA SER A 347 8.05 -0.23 -15.77
C SER A 347 7.05 0.42 -16.74
N LEU A 348 6.03 1.13 -16.24
CA LEU A 348 5.03 1.76 -17.10
C LEU A 348 5.65 2.98 -17.81
N THR A 349 5.83 2.89 -19.12
CA THR A 349 6.49 3.92 -19.93
C THR A 349 5.52 4.92 -20.56
N SER A 350 4.29 4.48 -20.82
CA SER A 350 3.23 5.26 -21.48
C SER A 350 1.83 4.73 -21.16
N LEU A 351 0.81 5.53 -21.46
CA LEU A 351 -0.61 5.15 -21.37
C LEU A 351 -1.23 5.09 -22.78
N PRO A 352 -2.20 4.21 -23.04
CA PRO A 352 -2.89 4.14 -24.31
C PRO A 352 -3.77 5.37 -24.55
N ASN A 353 -3.86 5.83 -25.80
CA ASN A 353 -4.66 6.99 -26.18
C ASN A 353 -6.16 6.76 -25.94
N GLU A 354 -6.60 5.50 -26.07
CA GLU A 354 -7.99 5.06 -25.89
C GLU A 354 -8.49 5.23 -24.45
N LEU A 355 -7.59 5.38 -23.46
CA LEU A 355 -7.96 5.67 -22.06
C LEU A 355 -8.85 6.92 -21.94
N ALA A 356 -8.72 7.83 -22.92
CA ALA A 356 -9.57 8.99 -23.13
C ALA A 356 -11.08 8.70 -23.16
N ASN A 357 -11.48 7.48 -23.51
CA ASN A 357 -12.89 7.10 -23.67
C ASN A 357 -13.58 6.72 -22.34
N LEU A 358 -12.86 6.71 -21.22
CA LEU A 358 -13.42 6.40 -19.90
C LEU A 358 -14.31 7.54 -19.39
N SER A 359 -15.59 7.53 -19.76
CA SER A 359 -16.54 8.63 -19.52
C SER A 359 -16.94 8.88 -18.06
N SER A 360 -16.65 7.95 -17.14
CA SER A 360 -16.97 8.07 -15.71
C SER A 360 -15.75 8.23 -14.80
N LEU A 361 -14.53 8.19 -15.37
CA LEU A 361 -13.30 8.22 -14.59
C LEU A 361 -13.16 9.57 -13.90
N LYS A 362 -13.14 9.54 -12.57
CA LYS A 362 -12.95 10.73 -11.71
C LYS A 362 -11.56 10.79 -11.12
N LYS A 363 -10.91 9.64 -10.90
CA LYS A 363 -9.60 9.57 -10.25
C LYS A 363 -8.64 8.73 -11.09
N LEU A 364 -7.52 9.33 -11.47
CA LEU A 364 -6.41 8.64 -12.10
C LEU A 364 -5.15 8.85 -11.25
N ASN A 365 -4.66 7.75 -10.66
CA ASN A 365 -3.42 7.77 -9.91
C ASN A 365 -2.28 7.13 -10.70
N LEU A 366 -1.25 7.91 -10.98
CA LEU A 366 -0.01 7.51 -11.66
C LEU A 366 1.20 7.79 -10.75
N SER A 367 0.99 8.06 -9.47
CA SER A 367 2.03 8.48 -8.54
C SER A 367 3.18 7.48 -8.48
N GLY A 368 4.44 7.88 -8.63
CA GLY A 368 5.58 6.97 -8.50
C GLY A 368 5.82 6.08 -9.72
N CYS A 369 5.13 6.29 -10.84
CA CYS A 369 5.47 5.67 -12.13
C CYS A 369 6.79 6.26 -12.66
N SER A 370 7.92 5.77 -12.13
CA SER A 370 9.23 6.38 -12.34
C SER A 370 9.73 6.37 -13.79
N SER A 371 9.28 5.43 -14.62
CA SER A 371 9.63 5.34 -16.05
C SER A 371 8.65 6.05 -16.97
N LEU A 372 7.60 6.69 -16.43
CA LEU A 372 6.62 7.42 -17.23
C LEU A 372 7.25 8.70 -17.76
N ILE A 373 7.49 8.75 -19.08
CA ILE A 373 8.20 9.87 -19.73
C ILE A 373 7.21 10.99 -20.10
N SER A 374 6.01 10.63 -20.54
CA SER A 374 4.97 11.57 -20.99
C SER A 374 3.56 10.98 -20.81
N LEU A 375 2.56 11.86 -20.83
CA LEU A 375 1.14 11.50 -20.88
C LEU A 375 0.59 11.69 -22.32
N PRO A 376 -0.38 10.88 -22.77
CA PRO A 376 -0.99 11.06 -24.08
C PRO A 376 -1.83 12.35 -24.12
N ASN A 377 -1.84 13.03 -25.26
CA ASN A 377 -2.60 14.27 -25.46
C ASN A 377 -4.10 14.03 -25.29
N GLU A 378 -4.57 12.85 -25.68
CA GLU A 378 -5.96 12.40 -25.62
C GLU A 378 -6.47 12.21 -24.19
N LEU A 379 -5.58 12.13 -23.18
CA LEU A 379 -5.99 12.16 -21.76
C LEU A 379 -6.84 13.40 -21.46
N ALA A 380 -6.62 14.47 -22.24
CA ALA A 380 -7.42 15.67 -22.22
C ALA A 380 -8.87 15.51 -22.70
N ASN A 381 -9.31 14.36 -23.16
CA ASN A 381 -10.69 14.17 -23.58
C ASN A 381 -11.56 13.55 -22.46
N ILE A 382 -10.97 13.19 -21.32
CA ILE A 382 -11.70 12.61 -20.17
C ILE A 382 -12.47 13.70 -19.42
N SER A 383 -13.68 14.00 -19.90
CA SER A 383 -14.53 15.07 -19.34
C SER A 383 -14.95 14.89 -17.87
N SER A 384 -14.87 13.67 -17.33
CA SER A 384 -15.26 13.32 -15.95
C SER A 384 -14.13 13.42 -14.91
N LEU A 385 -12.88 13.64 -15.31
CA LEU A 385 -11.71 13.51 -14.41
C LEU A 385 -11.63 14.65 -13.38
N ASP A 386 -11.70 14.31 -12.08
CA ASP A 386 -11.65 15.25 -10.94
C ASP A 386 -10.28 15.33 -10.26
N GLU A 387 -9.62 14.18 -10.11
CA GLU A 387 -8.34 14.05 -9.44
C GLU A 387 -7.33 13.35 -10.35
N LEU A 388 -6.20 14.02 -10.61
CA LEU A 388 -5.05 13.46 -11.31
C LEU A 388 -3.82 13.53 -10.39
N TYR A 389 -3.29 12.35 -10.06
CA TYR A 389 -2.08 12.20 -9.26
C TYR A 389 -0.93 11.73 -10.13
N LEU A 390 0.14 12.50 -10.17
CA LEU A 390 1.36 12.23 -10.92
C LEU A 390 2.59 12.29 -10.00
N ASN A 391 2.37 12.36 -8.69
CA ASN A 391 3.43 12.65 -7.74
C ASN A 391 4.51 11.56 -7.73
N GLY A 392 5.78 11.92 -7.77
CA GLY A 392 6.90 10.97 -7.81
C GLY A 392 7.14 10.32 -9.18
N CYS A 393 6.53 10.81 -10.26
CA CYS A 393 6.90 10.44 -11.63
C CYS A 393 8.27 11.03 -12.01
N LEU A 394 9.35 10.36 -11.60
CA LEU A 394 10.72 10.90 -11.66
C LEU A 394 11.23 11.20 -13.08
N SER A 395 10.77 10.47 -14.10
CA SER A 395 11.17 10.69 -15.51
C SER A 395 10.22 11.61 -16.28
N LEU A 396 9.16 12.14 -15.64
CA LEU A 396 8.19 13.00 -16.33
C LEU A 396 8.82 14.36 -16.62
N ILE A 397 9.12 14.62 -17.88
CA ILE A 397 9.85 15.83 -18.33
C ILE A 397 8.88 17.01 -18.52
N SER A 398 7.67 16.73 -19.03
CA SER A 398 6.66 17.74 -19.38
C SER A 398 5.24 17.18 -19.33
N LEU A 399 4.27 18.06 -19.10
CA LEU A 399 2.84 17.77 -19.28
C LEU A 399 2.40 18.13 -20.71
N PRO A 400 1.46 17.37 -21.33
CA PRO A 400 0.94 17.71 -22.65
C PRO A 400 0.16 19.04 -22.60
N ASN A 401 0.33 19.87 -23.63
CA ASN A 401 -0.34 21.17 -23.72
C ASN A 401 -1.85 20.99 -23.74
N GLU A 402 -2.32 19.90 -24.34
CA GLU A 402 -3.72 19.53 -24.43
C GLU A 402 -4.34 19.19 -23.09
N LEU A 403 -3.58 18.89 -22.02
CA LEU A 403 -4.15 18.70 -20.67
C LEU A 403 -4.92 19.95 -20.19
N ALA A 404 -4.52 21.12 -20.68
CA ALA A 404 -5.27 22.36 -20.53
C ALA A 404 -6.56 22.43 -21.36
N ASN A 405 -6.56 21.74 -22.49
CA ASN A 405 -7.67 21.58 -23.42
C ASN A 405 -8.61 20.42 -22.99
N LEU A 406 -8.68 20.08 -21.70
CA LEU A 406 -9.70 19.24 -21.03
C LEU A 406 -11.16 19.74 -21.20
N SER A 407 -11.42 20.39 -22.31
CA SER A 407 -12.49 21.35 -22.57
C SER A 407 -12.65 21.55 -24.09
N SER A 408 -12.58 20.50 -24.92
CA SER A 408 -12.55 20.55 -26.40
C SER A 408 -13.82 21.09 -27.11
N LEU A 409 -14.25 22.30 -26.73
CA LEU A 409 -14.39 23.55 -27.50
C LEU A 409 -15.29 23.61 -28.75
N LYS A 410 -16.34 24.46 -28.65
CA LYS A 410 -16.65 25.57 -29.61
C LYS A 410 -17.84 26.46 -29.24
N LYS A 411 -18.66 26.08 -28.27
CA LYS A 411 -19.55 26.97 -27.51
C LYS A 411 -19.47 26.60 -26.04
N LEU A 412 -19.09 27.58 -25.25
CA LEU A 412 -18.95 27.50 -23.80
C LEU A 412 -20.36 27.47 -23.16
N TYR A 413 -21.06 26.34 -23.27
CA TYR A 413 -22.11 26.03 -22.29
C TYR A 413 -21.39 25.57 -21.02
N LEU A 414 -20.98 26.55 -20.21
CA LEU A 414 -20.46 26.42 -18.84
C LEU A 414 -21.53 25.94 -17.85
N ASN A 415 -22.39 25.02 -18.27
CA ASN A 415 -23.23 24.29 -17.35
C ASN A 415 -22.80 22.82 -17.42
N ASN A 416 -21.86 22.49 -16.52
CA ASN A 416 -21.49 21.16 -16.05
C ASN A 416 -20.14 20.55 -16.49
N CYS A 417 -19.09 21.34 -16.71
CA CYS A 417 -17.71 20.84 -16.59
C CYS A 417 -17.17 21.20 -15.19
N PHE A 418 -17.46 20.35 -14.21
CA PHE A 418 -17.12 20.56 -12.79
C PHE A 418 -15.84 19.84 -12.34
N SER A 419 -15.20 19.03 -13.19
CA SER A 419 -14.49 17.88 -12.65
C SER A 419 -13.10 18.20 -12.11
N LEU A 420 -12.08 18.60 -12.89
CA LEU A 420 -10.71 18.70 -12.33
C LEU A 420 -10.55 19.83 -11.30
N THR A 421 -10.59 19.48 -10.01
CA THR A 421 -10.44 20.43 -8.90
C THR A 421 -9.07 20.35 -8.23
N ARG A 422 -8.35 19.24 -8.41
CA ARG A 422 -7.06 18.95 -7.78
C ARG A 422 -6.07 18.35 -8.78
N LEU A 423 -4.86 18.89 -8.80
CA LEU A 423 -3.72 18.36 -9.54
C LEU A 423 -2.53 18.20 -8.60
N ASN A 424 -2.03 16.97 -8.45
CA ASN A 424 -0.87 16.68 -7.61
C ASN A 424 0.31 16.20 -8.48
N LEU A 425 1.34 17.04 -8.56
CA LEU A 425 2.60 16.84 -9.28
C LEU A 425 3.78 16.70 -8.30
N SER A 426 3.52 16.52 -7.01
CA SER A 426 4.58 16.56 -5.99
C SER A 426 5.68 15.51 -6.23
N GLY A 427 6.95 15.84 -6.01
CA GLY A 427 8.06 14.91 -6.21
C GLY A 427 8.35 14.55 -7.68
N CYS A 428 7.71 15.18 -8.67
CA CYS A 428 8.13 15.13 -10.08
C CYS A 428 9.47 15.86 -10.23
N SER A 429 10.56 15.22 -9.81
CA SER A 429 11.86 15.85 -9.61
C SER A 429 12.48 16.37 -10.91
N SER A 430 12.17 15.77 -12.06
CA SER A 430 12.66 16.15 -13.40
C SER A 430 11.75 17.13 -14.14
N LEU A 431 10.63 17.58 -13.54
CA LEU A 431 9.73 18.56 -14.15
C LEU A 431 10.40 19.94 -14.20
N ILE A 432 10.70 20.44 -15.40
CA ILE A 432 11.46 21.68 -15.58
C ILE A 432 10.55 22.93 -15.63
N SER A 433 9.33 22.78 -16.16
CA SER A 433 8.35 23.86 -16.37
C SER A 433 6.92 23.33 -16.51
N LEU A 434 5.93 24.19 -16.27
CA LEU A 434 4.51 23.93 -16.54
C LEU A 434 4.06 24.56 -17.87
N PRO A 435 3.09 23.96 -18.59
CA PRO A 435 2.54 24.55 -19.81
C PRO A 435 1.74 25.83 -19.48
N ASN A 436 1.81 26.84 -20.37
CA ASN A 436 1.09 28.11 -20.21
C ASN A 436 -0.43 27.92 -20.21
N GLU A 437 -0.87 26.90 -20.94
CA GLU A 437 -2.25 26.56 -21.16
C GLU A 437 -2.89 25.98 -19.89
N LEU A 438 -2.12 25.54 -18.87
CA LEU A 438 -2.66 25.02 -17.59
C LEU A 438 -3.71 25.95 -16.94
N THR A 439 -3.66 27.22 -17.30
CA THR A 439 -4.56 28.31 -16.90
C THR A 439 -5.99 28.17 -17.45
N ASN A 440 -6.18 27.38 -18.50
CA ASN A 440 -7.49 27.04 -19.04
C ASN A 440 -8.30 26.16 -18.07
N ILE A 441 -7.65 25.51 -17.09
CA ILE A 441 -8.30 24.74 -16.03
C ILE A 441 -8.81 25.70 -14.93
N SER A 442 -9.74 26.58 -15.30
CA SER A 442 -10.29 27.63 -14.41
C SER A 442 -11.04 27.09 -13.18
N SER A 443 -11.39 25.80 -13.15
CA SER A 443 -11.97 25.08 -12.01
C SER A 443 -10.96 24.69 -10.93
N LEU A 444 -9.65 24.77 -11.20
CA LEU A 444 -8.62 24.27 -10.30
C LEU A 444 -8.64 25.02 -8.96
N THR A 445 -8.82 24.28 -7.87
CA THR A 445 -8.86 24.85 -6.50
C THR A 445 -7.59 24.55 -5.71
N ARG A 446 -6.89 23.46 -6.06
CA ARG A 446 -5.62 23.06 -5.42
C ARG A 446 -4.61 22.60 -6.45
N LEU A 447 -3.41 23.14 -6.38
CA LEU A 447 -2.26 22.74 -7.18
C LEU A 447 -1.09 22.40 -6.25
N ASP A 448 -0.64 21.15 -6.26
CA ASP A 448 0.50 20.68 -5.48
C ASP A 448 1.67 20.36 -6.41
N LEU A 449 2.75 21.13 -6.28
CA LEU A 449 4.02 21.02 -6.99
C LEU A 449 5.17 20.74 -6.01
N SER A 450 4.87 20.33 -4.78
CA SER A 450 5.88 20.19 -3.74
C SER A 450 6.94 19.16 -4.12
N GLY A 451 8.24 19.43 -3.95
CA GLY A 451 9.31 18.49 -4.28
C GLY A 451 9.63 18.37 -5.77
N CYS A 452 9.07 19.22 -6.65
CA CYS A 452 9.53 19.38 -8.03
C CYS A 452 10.90 20.08 -8.08
N SER A 453 11.97 19.36 -7.71
CA SER A 453 13.29 19.94 -7.47
C SER A 453 13.94 20.61 -8.68
N SER A 454 13.65 20.19 -9.92
CA SER A 454 14.16 20.81 -11.15
C SER A 454 13.27 21.94 -11.70
N LEU A 455 12.16 22.27 -11.05
CA LEU A 455 11.27 23.34 -11.49
C LEU A 455 11.96 24.69 -11.35
N THR A 456 12.30 25.32 -12.49
CA THR A 456 13.11 26.55 -12.51
C THR A 456 12.28 27.82 -12.46
N ARG A 457 11.04 27.78 -12.97
CA ARG A 457 10.12 28.93 -13.08
C ARG A 457 8.67 28.47 -13.16
N LEU A 458 7.74 29.34 -12.74
CA LEU A 458 6.30 29.20 -13.01
C LEU A 458 5.88 30.08 -14.19
N PRO A 459 4.87 29.68 -14.99
CA PRO A 459 4.36 30.52 -16.07
C PRO A 459 3.60 31.73 -15.52
N ASN A 460 3.84 32.94 -16.05
CA ASN A 460 3.15 34.16 -15.61
C ASN A 460 1.62 34.04 -15.71
N LYS A 461 1.14 33.28 -16.70
CA LYS A 461 -0.29 33.04 -16.88
C LYS A 461 -0.93 32.30 -15.70
N LEU A 462 -0.18 31.58 -14.85
CA LEU A 462 -0.71 30.85 -13.68
C LEU A 462 -1.59 31.73 -12.78
N ALA A 463 -1.28 33.02 -12.75
CA ALA A 463 -2.06 34.10 -12.16
C ALA A 463 -3.56 34.14 -12.55
N TYR A 464 -3.94 33.58 -13.70
CA TYR A 464 -5.31 33.57 -14.20
C TYR A 464 -6.19 32.46 -13.58
N LEU A 465 -5.63 31.57 -12.76
CA LEU A 465 -6.38 30.56 -11.99
C LEU A 465 -7.14 31.20 -10.82
N SER A 466 -8.15 32.02 -11.14
CA SER A 466 -8.90 32.81 -10.16
C SER A 466 -9.65 32.00 -9.10
N SER A 467 -9.93 30.71 -9.35
CA SER A 467 -10.55 29.78 -8.39
C SER A 467 -9.55 29.09 -7.44
N LEU A 468 -8.24 29.31 -7.62
CA LEU A 468 -7.21 28.62 -6.85
C LEU A 468 -7.26 29.05 -5.38
N ILE A 469 -7.43 28.09 -4.48
CA ILE A 469 -7.51 28.29 -3.03
C ILE A 469 -6.17 27.94 -2.36
N GLU A 470 -5.49 26.92 -2.87
CA GLU A 470 -4.24 26.39 -2.32
C GLU A 470 -3.22 26.14 -3.43
N LEU A 471 -2.01 26.68 -3.23
CA LEU A 471 -0.85 26.44 -4.08
C LEU A 471 0.30 25.95 -3.20
N ASP A 472 0.74 24.72 -3.43
CA ASP A 472 1.90 24.13 -2.75
C ASP A 472 3.08 24.03 -3.72
N LEU A 473 4.20 24.64 -3.34
CA LEU A 473 5.47 24.67 -4.06
C LEU A 473 6.61 24.19 -3.12
N GLY A 474 6.29 23.58 -1.99
CA GLY A 474 7.27 23.27 -0.97
C GLY A 474 8.34 22.30 -1.47
N GLY A 475 9.63 22.57 -1.30
CA GLY A 475 10.72 21.70 -1.74
C GLY A 475 11.10 21.86 -3.22
N CYS A 476 10.56 22.85 -3.93
CA CYS A 476 11.02 23.28 -5.26
C CYS A 476 12.39 23.97 -5.16
N SER A 477 13.46 23.21 -4.94
CA SER A 477 14.78 23.75 -4.61
C SER A 477 15.47 24.53 -5.73
N SER A 478 15.17 24.27 -7.01
CA SER A 478 15.71 25.07 -8.14
C SER A 478 14.94 26.37 -8.41
N LEU A 479 13.84 26.62 -7.71
CA LEU A 479 13.03 27.82 -7.90
C LEU A 479 13.76 29.03 -7.32
N THR A 480 14.19 29.94 -8.20
CA THR A 480 14.97 31.13 -7.80
C THR A 480 14.11 32.38 -7.58
N SER A 481 12.93 32.43 -8.22
CA SER A 481 11.97 33.53 -8.15
C SER A 481 10.57 33.07 -8.53
N LEU A 482 9.57 33.88 -8.18
CA LEU A 482 8.15 33.68 -8.49
C LEU A 482 7.66 34.84 -9.37
N PRO A 483 6.79 34.61 -10.37
CA PRO A 483 6.28 35.69 -11.21
C PRO A 483 5.39 36.65 -10.42
N ASN A 484 5.57 37.96 -10.65
CA ASN A 484 4.85 39.03 -9.95
C ASN A 484 3.33 38.92 -10.18
N GLU A 485 2.90 38.37 -11.31
CA GLU A 485 1.50 38.17 -11.66
C GLU A 485 0.78 37.18 -10.72
N LEU A 486 1.47 36.31 -9.97
CA LEU A 486 0.85 35.42 -8.97
C LEU A 486 0.03 36.17 -7.93
N ALA A 487 0.38 37.44 -7.70
CA ALA A 487 -0.37 38.38 -6.89
C ALA A 487 -1.85 38.53 -7.30
N ASN A 488 -2.23 38.17 -8.53
CA ASN A 488 -3.60 38.25 -9.05
C ASN A 488 -4.50 37.08 -8.62
N LEU A 489 -3.97 36.08 -7.90
CA LEU A 489 -4.74 34.94 -7.39
C LEU A 489 -5.66 35.36 -6.23
N SER A 490 -6.74 36.07 -6.55
CA SER A 490 -7.64 36.72 -5.58
C SER A 490 -8.38 35.76 -4.65
N SER A 491 -8.56 34.48 -5.00
CA SER A 491 -9.16 33.45 -4.13
C SER A 491 -8.17 32.67 -3.28
N LEU A 492 -6.86 32.91 -3.45
CA LEU A 492 -5.81 32.11 -2.80
C LEU A 492 -5.82 32.36 -1.30
N LYS A 493 -6.04 31.29 -0.53
CA LYS A 493 -6.07 31.32 0.95
C LYS A 493 -4.81 30.74 1.56
N ARG A 494 -4.14 29.83 0.85
CA ARG A 494 -2.94 29.12 1.32
C ARG A 494 -1.87 29.10 0.23
N LEU A 495 -0.68 29.58 0.58
CA LEU A 495 0.50 29.49 -0.26
C LEU A 495 1.61 28.82 0.53
N ASN A 496 2.10 27.68 0.03
CA ASN A 496 3.23 26.97 0.62
C ASN A 496 4.45 27.04 -0.29
N LEU A 497 5.54 27.58 0.24
CA LEU A 497 6.86 27.72 -0.40
C LEU A 497 7.95 27.05 0.44
N SER A 498 7.57 26.23 1.44
CA SER A 498 8.50 25.68 2.41
C SER A 498 9.64 24.88 1.75
N GLY A 499 10.90 25.08 2.08
CA GLY A 499 12.01 24.31 1.52
C GLY A 499 12.40 24.71 0.09
N CYS A 500 11.88 25.83 -0.44
CA CYS A 500 12.43 26.47 -1.64
C CYS A 500 13.79 27.10 -1.31
N SER A 501 14.85 26.29 -1.24
CA SER A 501 16.14 26.67 -0.67
C SER A 501 16.91 27.72 -1.48
N ASN A 502 16.71 27.82 -2.81
CA ASN A 502 17.32 28.85 -3.65
C ASN A 502 16.48 30.14 -3.79
N LEU A 503 15.33 30.22 -3.12
CA LEU A 503 14.50 31.42 -3.13
C LEU A 503 15.20 32.51 -2.30
N THR A 504 15.84 33.46 -2.98
CA THR A 504 16.63 34.52 -2.33
C THR A 504 15.76 35.68 -1.84
N ARG A 505 14.59 35.90 -2.46
CA ARG A 505 13.63 36.97 -2.18
C ARG A 505 12.20 36.50 -2.50
N SER A 506 11.21 36.97 -1.74
CA SER A 506 9.79 36.84 -2.12
C SER A 506 9.33 38.05 -2.94
N PRO A 507 8.38 37.92 -3.89
CA PRO A 507 7.87 39.04 -4.69
C PRO A 507 7.19 40.11 -3.81
N ASN A 508 7.47 41.38 -4.09
CA ASN A 508 6.83 42.50 -3.39
C ASN A 508 5.30 42.51 -3.63
N GLU A 509 4.88 42.02 -4.80
CA GLU A 509 3.49 42.00 -5.26
C GLU A 509 2.61 41.00 -4.50
N PHE A 510 3.17 40.11 -3.68
CA PHE A 510 2.38 39.24 -2.78
C PHE A 510 1.45 40.04 -1.85
N ALA A 511 1.79 41.29 -1.59
CA ALA A 511 0.93 42.31 -1.02
C ALA A 511 -0.52 42.32 -1.54
N ASN A 512 -0.74 42.00 -2.82
CA ASN A 512 -2.05 42.08 -3.46
C ASN A 512 -2.92 40.83 -3.27
N LEU A 513 -2.40 39.79 -2.60
CA LEU A 513 -3.15 38.56 -2.30
C LEU A 513 -4.17 38.79 -1.17
N SER A 514 -5.23 39.53 -1.47
CA SER A 514 -6.24 40.01 -0.51
C SER A 514 -7.05 38.95 0.24
N SER A 515 -7.02 37.69 -0.20
CA SER A 515 -7.67 36.56 0.49
C SER A 515 -6.70 35.64 1.23
N LEU A 516 -5.40 35.91 1.16
CA LEU A 516 -4.37 35.00 1.71
C LEU A 516 -4.46 34.99 3.22
N LYS A 517 -4.70 33.80 3.78
CA LYS A 517 -4.79 33.56 5.23
C LYS A 517 -3.55 32.90 5.80
N LYS A 518 -2.90 32.03 5.03
CA LYS A 518 -1.73 31.28 5.47
C LYS A 518 -0.61 31.36 4.44
N LEU A 519 0.58 31.75 4.91
CA LEU A 519 1.81 31.77 4.12
C LEU A 519 2.87 30.91 4.80
N HIS A 520 3.32 29.87 4.11
CA HIS A 520 4.40 28.99 4.58
C HIS A 520 5.66 29.25 3.78
N LEU A 521 6.73 29.63 4.46
CA LEU A 521 8.08 29.89 3.94
C LEU A 521 9.13 29.06 4.69
N SER A 522 8.70 28.11 5.53
CA SER A 522 9.59 27.31 6.39
C SER A 522 10.70 26.62 5.60
N GLY A 523 11.95 26.65 6.04
CA GLY A 523 13.07 25.97 5.37
C GLY A 523 13.57 26.66 4.09
N CYS A 524 13.10 27.88 3.78
CA CYS A 524 13.71 28.73 2.76
C CYS A 524 15.08 29.25 3.27
N SER A 525 16.10 28.39 3.22
CA SER A 525 17.39 28.64 3.86
C SER A 525 18.19 29.81 3.28
N SER A 526 17.98 30.20 2.01
CA SER A 526 18.64 31.36 1.39
C SER A 526 17.85 32.67 1.52
N LEU A 527 16.67 32.65 2.14
CA LEU A 527 15.86 33.84 2.32
C LEU A 527 16.50 34.76 3.37
N THR A 528 17.02 35.90 2.93
CA THR A 528 17.77 36.84 3.79
C THR A 528 16.89 37.90 4.46
N SER A 529 15.77 38.25 3.83
CA SER A 529 14.79 39.26 4.29
C SER A 529 13.42 39.04 3.64
N LEU A 530 12.36 39.63 4.22
CA LEU A 530 11.01 39.72 3.65
C LEU A 530 10.74 41.16 3.16
N PRO A 531 9.92 41.35 2.11
CA PRO A 531 9.57 42.67 1.59
C PRO A 531 8.66 43.43 2.55
N ASN A 532 8.80 44.76 2.61
CA ASN A 532 7.97 45.63 3.45
C ASN A 532 6.50 45.56 3.03
N GLU A 533 6.23 45.34 1.75
CA GLU A 533 4.91 45.24 1.15
C GLU A 533 4.12 44.02 1.63
N LEU A 534 4.77 43.00 2.23
CA LEU A 534 4.08 41.87 2.87
C LEU A 534 3.07 42.33 3.93
N ALA A 535 3.33 43.50 4.54
CA ALA A 535 2.45 44.18 5.47
C ALA A 535 1.05 44.52 4.91
N ASN A 536 0.92 44.63 3.59
CA ASN A 536 -0.33 45.00 2.94
C ASN A 536 -1.32 43.83 2.84
N ILE A 537 -0.91 42.61 3.16
CA ILE A 537 -1.78 41.44 3.20
C ILE A 537 -2.63 41.48 4.48
N SER A 538 -3.64 42.35 4.47
CA SER A 538 -4.55 42.59 5.61
C SER A 538 -5.41 41.39 6.02
N SER A 539 -5.42 40.31 5.23
CA SER A 539 -6.15 39.06 5.49
C SER A 539 -5.30 37.96 6.16
N LEU A 540 -3.99 38.18 6.34
CA LEU A 540 -3.06 37.12 6.76
C LEU A 540 -3.29 36.76 8.23
N ASP A 541 -3.72 35.53 8.48
CA ASP A 541 -3.97 34.99 9.83
C ASP A 541 -2.70 34.32 10.38
N GLU A 542 -1.92 33.64 9.54
CA GLU A 542 -0.79 32.80 9.95
C GLU A 542 0.43 32.93 9.01
N LEU A 543 1.60 33.18 9.58
CA LEU A 543 2.88 33.26 8.88
C LEU A 543 3.89 32.26 9.46
N TYR A 544 4.37 31.35 8.62
CA TYR A 544 5.35 30.32 9.00
C TYR A 544 6.69 30.53 8.29
N LEU A 545 7.76 30.67 9.07
CA LEU A 545 9.13 30.94 8.64
C LEU A 545 10.13 29.95 9.30
N SER A 546 9.62 28.83 9.84
CA SER A 546 10.45 27.91 10.61
C SER A 546 11.63 27.37 9.78
N GLY A 547 12.87 27.38 10.29
CA GLY A 547 14.05 26.92 9.56
C GLY A 547 14.56 27.86 8.47
N CYS A 548 14.10 29.11 8.40
CA CYS A 548 14.71 30.15 7.55
C CYS A 548 16.05 30.60 8.14
N SER A 549 17.09 29.78 8.00
CA SER A 549 18.37 29.92 8.70
C SER A 549 19.18 31.17 8.33
N SER A 550 19.00 31.76 7.13
CA SER A 550 19.69 33.00 6.70
C SER A 550 18.89 34.28 6.97
N LEU A 551 17.67 34.18 7.52
CA LEU A 551 16.83 35.34 7.78
C LEU A 551 17.43 36.15 8.93
N THR A 552 17.91 37.36 8.63
CA THR A 552 18.64 38.19 9.60
C THR A 552 17.73 39.13 10.40
N SER A 553 16.61 39.56 9.80
CA SER A 553 15.59 40.44 10.39
C SER A 553 14.24 40.32 9.68
N LEU A 554 13.17 40.77 10.34
CA LEU A 554 11.82 40.92 9.77
C LEU A 554 11.54 42.38 9.43
N PRO A 555 10.74 42.73 8.40
CA PRO A 555 10.45 44.12 8.06
C PRO A 555 9.61 44.83 9.14
N ASN A 556 9.88 46.12 9.36
CA ASN A 556 9.21 46.94 10.38
C ASN A 556 7.70 47.01 10.12
N GLU A 557 7.33 47.06 8.85
CA GLU A 557 5.98 47.15 8.35
C GLU A 557 5.18 45.87 8.64
N LEU A 558 5.81 44.72 8.95
CA LEU A 558 5.11 43.48 9.34
C LEU A 558 4.14 43.72 10.50
N ALA A 559 4.47 44.69 11.36
CA ALA A 559 3.63 45.13 12.46
C ALA A 559 2.26 45.70 12.05
N ASN A 560 2.08 46.08 10.80
CA ASN A 560 0.82 46.61 10.27
C ASN A 560 -0.19 45.50 9.94
N ILE A 561 0.20 44.22 9.97
CA ILE A 561 -0.71 43.09 9.74
C ILE A 561 -1.59 42.87 10.97
N SER A 562 -2.61 43.70 11.12
CA SER A 562 -3.54 43.68 12.26
C SER A 562 -4.35 42.38 12.38
N SER A 563 -4.44 41.57 11.32
CA SER A 563 -5.11 40.26 11.32
C SER A 563 -4.26 39.12 11.88
N LEU A 564 -2.92 39.29 11.98
CA LEU A 564 -2.01 38.19 12.22
C LEU A 564 -2.25 37.56 13.60
N LEU A 565 -2.64 36.29 13.62
CA LEU A 565 -2.91 35.51 14.82
C LEU A 565 -1.71 34.67 15.24
N ARG A 566 -0.92 34.18 14.28
CA ARG A 566 0.24 33.31 14.51
C ARG A 566 1.46 33.72 13.68
N LEU A 567 2.59 33.80 14.36
CA LEU A 567 3.91 33.99 13.76
C LEU A 567 4.87 32.89 14.23
N ASP A 568 5.36 32.08 13.29
CA ASP A 568 6.26 30.96 13.57
C ASP A 568 7.64 31.22 12.96
N LEU A 569 8.64 31.44 13.80
CA LEU A 569 10.04 31.74 13.47
C LEU A 569 10.98 30.66 14.00
N ASN A 570 10.46 29.47 14.31
CA ASN A 570 11.28 28.44 14.94
C ASN A 570 12.52 28.08 14.09
N ASP A 571 13.69 27.90 14.69
CA ASP A 571 14.95 27.58 13.99
C ASP A 571 15.39 28.62 12.93
N CYS A 572 14.92 29.88 13.03
CA CYS A 572 15.54 31.01 12.33
C CYS A 572 16.87 31.40 12.99
N SER A 573 17.91 30.60 12.81
CA SER A 573 19.16 30.68 13.57
C SER A 573 19.95 31.99 13.40
N SER A 574 19.89 32.65 12.22
CA SER A 574 20.57 33.94 11.98
C SER A 574 19.77 35.17 12.40
N LEU A 575 18.54 35.01 12.91
CA LEU A 575 17.71 36.12 13.32
C LEU A 575 18.34 36.78 14.56
N THR A 576 18.85 38.01 14.42
CA THR A 576 19.61 38.68 15.49
C THR A 576 18.75 39.53 16.43
N SER A 577 17.63 40.04 15.93
CA SER A 577 16.68 40.86 16.67
C SER A 577 15.28 40.80 16.02
N LEU A 578 14.26 41.02 16.84
CA LEU A 578 12.90 41.33 16.39
C LEU A 578 12.79 42.85 16.33
N GLN A 579 12.42 43.41 15.17
CA GLN A 579 12.43 44.87 14.98
C GLN A 579 11.45 45.59 15.92
N ASN A 580 11.78 46.84 16.28
CA ASN A 580 11.14 47.62 17.36
C ASN A 580 9.65 47.89 17.18
N LYS A 581 9.08 47.73 15.98
CA LYS A 581 7.66 48.01 15.71
C LYS A 581 6.71 46.82 15.85
N LEU A 582 7.20 45.60 16.05
CA LEU A 582 6.36 44.38 16.15
C LEU A 582 5.32 44.45 17.29
N GLU A 583 5.47 45.39 18.22
CA GLU A 583 4.50 45.76 19.25
C GLU A 583 3.08 46.05 18.75
N ASN A 584 2.91 46.48 17.49
CA ASN A 584 1.59 46.84 16.95
C ASN A 584 0.76 45.63 16.48
N LEU A 585 1.29 44.40 16.60
CA LEU A 585 0.58 43.16 16.33
C LEU A 585 -0.44 42.84 17.45
N SER A 586 -1.40 43.73 17.63
CA SER A 586 -2.41 43.70 18.71
C SER A 586 -3.29 42.45 18.69
N SER A 587 -3.45 41.76 17.55
CA SER A 587 -4.22 40.52 17.41
C SER A 587 -3.40 39.24 17.60
N LEU A 588 -2.07 39.34 17.71
CA LEU A 588 -1.20 38.16 17.74
C LEU A 588 -1.47 37.33 18.99
N LYS A 589 -1.85 36.06 18.79
CA LYS A 589 -2.16 35.10 19.86
C LYS A 589 -1.03 34.12 20.11
N GLU A 590 -0.27 33.78 19.06
CA GLU A 590 0.80 32.79 19.12
C GLU A 590 2.09 33.31 18.48
N LEU A 591 3.19 33.25 19.23
CA LEU A 591 4.53 33.58 18.75
C LEU A 591 5.49 32.44 19.09
N ASN A 592 6.10 31.85 18.06
CA ASN A 592 7.13 30.81 18.23
C ASN A 592 8.49 31.32 17.75
N LEU A 593 9.44 31.43 18.67
CA LEU A 593 10.83 31.85 18.42
C LEU A 593 11.82 30.72 18.72
N SER A 594 11.33 29.51 18.97
CA SER A 594 12.17 28.42 19.48
C SER A 594 13.29 28.10 18.49
N GLY A 595 14.55 28.02 18.91
CA GLY A 595 15.69 27.69 18.04
C GLY A 595 16.30 28.88 17.30
N CYS A 596 15.81 30.11 17.52
CA CYS A 596 16.48 31.32 17.08
C CYS A 596 17.78 31.56 17.88
N SER A 597 18.84 30.82 17.57
CA SER A 597 20.07 30.76 18.36
C SER A 597 20.82 32.08 18.45
N ASN A 598 20.82 32.93 17.40
CA ASN A 598 21.51 34.23 17.40
C ASN A 598 20.63 35.40 17.86
N LEU A 599 19.38 35.13 18.26
CA LEU A 599 18.46 36.18 18.69
C LEU A 599 19.00 36.80 19.96
N THR A 600 19.49 38.03 19.88
CA THR A 600 20.10 38.71 21.02
C THR A 600 19.06 39.36 21.92
N ASN A 601 17.91 39.79 21.41
CA ASN A 601 16.95 40.50 22.25
C ASN A 601 15.51 40.28 21.85
N LEU A 602 14.66 40.29 22.87
CA LEU A 602 13.24 40.57 22.70
C LEU A 602 13.02 42.09 22.77
N PRO A 603 12.14 42.67 21.93
CA PRO A 603 11.90 44.10 21.86
C PRO A 603 11.40 44.61 23.21
N LYS A 604 11.72 45.86 23.59
CA LYS A 604 11.31 46.38 24.91
C LYS A 604 9.79 46.45 25.05
N GLU A 605 9.15 46.57 23.90
CA GLU A 605 7.75 46.73 23.64
C GLU A 605 7.02 45.38 23.51
N LEU A 606 7.68 44.25 23.80
CA LEU A 606 7.01 42.93 23.91
C LEU A 606 5.85 42.95 24.92
N ALA A 607 5.91 43.86 25.91
CA ALA A 607 4.81 44.14 26.84
C ALA A 607 3.49 44.56 26.14
N ASN A 608 3.56 45.09 24.92
CA ASN A 608 2.41 45.64 24.20
C ASN A 608 1.59 44.59 23.45
N PHE A 609 2.04 43.32 23.43
CA PHE A 609 1.29 42.19 22.89
C PHE A 609 0.12 41.79 23.81
N SER A 610 -0.89 42.66 23.88
CA SER A 610 -2.05 42.52 24.77
C SER A 610 -2.91 41.29 24.49
N SER A 611 -2.85 40.69 23.30
CA SER A 611 -3.60 39.47 22.94
C SER A 611 -2.77 38.19 22.95
N LEU A 612 -1.47 38.26 23.27
CA LEU A 612 -0.58 37.11 23.17
C LEU A 612 -0.89 36.11 24.29
N THR A 613 -1.37 34.94 23.89
CA THR A 613 -1.78 33.86 24.80
C THR A 613 -0.78 32.71 24.82
N ARG A 614 0.05 32.57 23.77
CA ARG A 614 1.07 31.53 23.65
C ARG A 614 2.41 32.09 23.17
N LEU A 615 3.47 31.77 23.91
CA LEU A 615 4.83 32.14 23.57
C LEU A 615 5.76 30.94 23.71
N SER A 616 6.58 30.69 22.68
CA SER A 616 7.62 29.67 22.70
C SER A 616 8.99 30.28 22.45
N LEU A 617 9.93 30.08 23.38
CA LEU A 617 11.29 30.65 23.33
C LEU A 617 12.40 29.58 23.43
N GLY A 618 12.05 28.32 23.19
CA GLY A 618 12.97 27.24 23.49
C GLY A 618 14.23 27.23 22.61
N GLY A 619 15.45 27.11 23.13
CA GLY A 619 16.67 27.00 22.31
C GLY A 619 17.22 28.33 21.76
N CYS A 620 16.71 29.48 22.21
CA CYS A 620 17.29 30.80 21.91
C CYS A 620 18.56 31.08 22.75
N SER A 621 19.71 30.52 22.35
CA SER A 621 20.94 30.55 23.18
C SER A 621 21.61 31.92 23.32
N SER A 622 21.46 32.84 22.36
CA SER A 622 22.17 34.13 22.35
C SER A 622 21.36 35.32 22.85
N LEU A 623 20.17 35.15 23.44
CA LEU A 623 19.37 36.26 24.01
C LEU A 623 20.22 37.01 25.07
N THR A 624 20.84 38.11 24.63
CA THR A 624 21.82 39.01 25.23
C THR A 624 21.53 40.50 24.86
N ASN A 625 20.63 41.14 25.59
CA ASN A 625 20.85 42.46 26.23
C ASN A 625 20.20 42.38 27.60
N SER A 626 20.93 41.65 28.45
CA SER A 626 21.32 42.02 29.81
C SER A 626 21.82 40.79 30.57
N CYS A 627 22.30 39.72 29.93
CA CYS A 627 22.85 38.57 30.65
C CYS A 627 23.84 37.77 29.79
N SER A 628 25.14 38.04 29.90
CA SER A 628 26.22 37.09 29.53
C SER A 628 26.39 35.96 30.55
N SER A 629 25.42 35.81 31.44
CA SER A 629 25.32 34.79 32.48
C SER A 629 23.84 34.62 32.78
N LEU A 630 23.12 33.75 32.05
CA LEU A 630 21.70 33.56 32.35
C LEU A 630 21.51 32.68 33.57
N ILE A 631 21.44 33.39 34.70
CA ILE A 631 20.76 32.97 35.89
C ILE A 631 19.24 33.21 35.73
N SER A 632 18.69 34.01 34.78
CA SER A 632 17.23 34.33 34.79
C SER A 632 16.64 35.00 33.52
N LEU A 633 15.42 34.65 33.05
CA LEU A 633 14.66 35.21 31.88
C LEU A 633 14.67 36.77 31.71
N PRO A 634 14.17 37.36 30.60
CA PRO A 634 13.98 38.82 30.49
C PRO A 634 12.86 39.37 31.40
N ASN A 635 13.13 40.38 32.24
CA ASN A 635 12.14 41.01 33.13
C ASN A 635 10.91 41.55 32.40
N LYS A 636 11.02 41.81 31.10
CA LYS A 636 9.92 42.34 30.28
C LYS A 636 8.87 41.32 29.90
N LEU A 637 9.18 40.02 29.98
CA LEU A 637 8.18 38.94 29.81
C LEU A 637 7.09 39.05 30.86
N ALA A 638 7.44 39.50 32.05
CA ALA A 638 6.56 39.76 33.18
C ALA A 638 5.35 40.67 32.81
N ASN A 639 5.48 41.50 31.77
CA ASN A 639 4.44 42.43 31.36
C ASN A 639 3.38 41.80 30.43
N LEU A 640 3.55 40.54 30.00
CA LEU A 640 2.59 39.82 29.17
C LEU A 640 1.40 39.30 30.00
N SER A 641 0.58 40.22 30.48
CA SER A 641 -0.52 39.91 31.41
C SER A 641 -1.58 38.95 30.84
N SER A 642 -1.73 38.84 29.52
CA SER A 642 -2.67 37.93 28.85
C SER A 642 -2.09 36.54 28.54
N LEU A 643 -0.81 36.30 28.85
CA LEU A 643 -0.13 35.07 28.49
C LEU A 643 -0.69 33.88 29.27
N GLU A 644 -1.28 32.91 28.57
CA GLU A 644 -1.83 31.70 29.19
C GLU A 644 -0.87 30.52 29.14
N ARG A 645 -0.01 30.46 28.11
CA ARG A 645 0.89 29.33 27.86
C ARG A 645 2.29 29.83 27.51
N LEU A 646 3.28 29.33 28.25
CA LEU A 646 4.69 29.63 28.02
C LEU A 646 5.47 28.34 27.84
N TYR A 647 6.18 28.24 26.71
CA TYR A 647 7.04 27.11 26.37
C TYR A 647 8.51 27.54 26.38
N LEU A 648 9.30 26.93 27.26
CA LEU A 648 10.73 27.16 27.39
C LEU A 648 11.49 25.82 27.30
N SER A 649 11.80 25.35 26.09
CA SER A 649 12.55 24.10 25.89
C SER A 649 14.02 24.34 25.57
N GLY A 650 14.98 23.55 26.08
CA GLY A 650 16.37 23.59 25.60
C GLY A 650 17.15 24.88 25.92
N CYS A 651 16.74 25.66 26.92
CA CYS A 651 17.55 26.76 27.48
C CYS A 651 18.65 26.18 28.40
N SER A 652 19.60 25.44 27.83
CA SER A 652 20.60 24.63 28.57
C SER A 652 21.52 25.43 29.49
N SER A 653 21.67 26.73 29.23
CA SER A 653 22.47 27.67 30.02
C SER A 653 21.72 28.33 31.17
N LEU A 654 20.37 28.22 31.23
CA LEU A 654 19.57 28.86 32.27
C LEU A 654 19.71 28.10 33.60
N THR A 655 20.21 28.78 34.63
CA THR A 655 20.45 28.17 35.96
C THR A 655 19.40 28.54 37.02
N SER A 656 18.58 29.56 36.79
CA SER A 656 17.39 29.87 37.59
C SER A 656 16.31 30.59 36.76
N LEU A 657 15.12 30.77 37.33
CA LEU A 657 14.03 31.54 36.72
C LEU A 657 13.94 32.90 37.43
N LEU A 658 13.53 33.97 36.72
CA LEU A 658 13.35 35.30 37.33
C LEU A 658 12.22 35.32 38.37
N ASN A 659 12.40 36.14 39.41
CA ASN A 659 11.32 36.47 40.35
C ASN A 659 10.18 37.24 39.67
N GLU A 660 10.45 38.00 38.62
CA GLU A 660 9.46 38.80 37.89
C GLU A 660 8.46 37.95 37.07
N LEU A 661 8.69 36.64 36.92
CA LEU A 661 7.70 35.73 36.32
C LEU A 661 6.33 35.81 37.01
N ILE A 662 6.29 36.16 38.29
CA ILE A 662 5.06 36.33 39.08
C ILE A 662 4.05 37.29 38.47
N ASN A 663 4.50 38.22 37.64
CA ASN A 663 3.61 39.20 37.02
C ASN A 663 2.77 38.59 35.88
N LEU A 664 3.08 37.35 35.43
CA LEU A 664 2.29 36.58 34.48
C LEU A 664 1.02 36.00 35.15
N SER A 665 0.19 36.87 35.72
CA SER A 665 -0.98 36.49 36.53
C SER A 665 -2.02 35.64 35.79
N SER A 666 -2.08 35.69 34.44
CA SER A 666 -2.98 34.85 33.63
C SER A 666 -2.36 33.52 33.19
N LEU A 667 -1.12 33.21 33.58
CA LEU A 667 -0.44 32.00 33.13
C LEU A 667 -1.14 30.76 33.70
N LYS A 668 -1.69 29.94 32.80
CA LYS A 668 -2.40 28.69 33.14
C LYS A 668 -1.52 27.47 32.94
N LYS A 669 -0.65 27.48 31.93
CA LYS A 669 0.19 26.33 31.57
C LYS A 669 1.62 26.75 31.38
N PHE A 670 2.52 26.11 32.12
CA PHE A 670 3.93 26.38 32.04
C PHE A 670 4.69 25.13 31.61
N TYR A 671 5.29 25.19 30.42
CA TYR A 671 6.02 24.08 29.81
C TYR A 671 7.51 24.36 29.81
N LEU A 672 8.24 23.39 30.33
CA LEU A 672 9.65 23.47 30.61
C LEU A 672 10.23 22.10 30.20
N ASP A 673 11.17 22.07 29.25
CA ASP A 673 11.72 20.83 28.67
C ASP A 673 13.23 20.92 28.46
N ARG A 674 13.98 19.85 28.74
CA ARG A 674 15.42 19.71 28.44
C ARG A 674 16.32 20.83 29.03
N TRP A 675 16.15 21.20 30.29
CA TRP A 675 17.11 22.07 30.99
C TRP A 675 18.08 21.26 31.84
N LEU A 676 19.27 21.00 31.30
CA LEU A 676 20.25 20.13 31.94
C LEU A 676 20.95 20.75 33.17
N SER A 677 20.88 22.07 33.34
CA SER A 677 21.65 22.80 34.38
C SER A 677 20.81 23.32 35.55
N LEU A 678 19.47 23.28 35.47
CA LEU A 678 18.57 23.84 36.47
C LEU A 678 18.47 22.95 37.70
N ARG A 679 18.98 23.44 38.83
CA ARG A 679 18.99 22.69 40.10
C ARG A 679 17.76 22.93 40.98
N SER A 680 17.08 24.07 40.83
CA SER A 680 15.89 24.44 41.60
C SER A 680 15.02 25.48 40.89
N LEU A 681 13.73 25.50 41.20
CA LEU A 681 12.78 26.57 40.78
C LEU A 681 12.67 27.64 41.88
N PRO A 682 12.30 28.89 41.53
CA PRO A 682 12.10 29.98 42.49
C PRO A 682 10.83 29.78 43.30
N ASN A 683 10.86 30.19 44.58
CA ASN A 683 9.73 30.09 45.50
C ASN A 683 8.55 30.95 45.02
N GLU A 684 8.87 32.06 44.36
CA GLU A 684 7.96 33.01 43.75
C GLU A 684 7.04 32.38 42.69
N LEU A 685 7.40 31.23 42.10
CA LEU A 685 6.52 30.49 41.18
C LEU A 685 5.14 30.21 41.80
N ALA A 686 5.10 30.06 43.13
CA ALA A 686 3.89 29.89 43.91
C ALA A 686 2.90 31.07 43.86
N ASN A 687 3.34 32.25 43.42
CA ASN A 687 2.49 33.43 43.30
C ASN A 687 1.66 33.46 42.01
N LEU A 688 1.89 32.51 41.09
CA LEU A 688 1.11 32.36 39.85
C LEU A 688 -0.25 31.72 40.13
N SER A 689 -1.14 32.48 40.75
CA SER A 689 -2.45 31.99 41.24
C SER A 689 -3.39 31.42 40.17
N SER A 690 -3.15 31.64 38.87
CA SER A 690 -3.94 31.05 37.77
C SER A 690 -3.35 29.74 37.21
N LEU A 691 -2.23 29.27 37.74
CA LEU A 691 -1.46 28.18 37.15
C LEU A 691 -2.14 26.82 37.39
N GLU A 692 -2.67 26.24 36.31
CA GLU A 692 -3.38 24.96 36.32
C GLU A 692 -2.47 23.77 36.01
N LEU A 693 -1.43 23.99 35.21
CA LEU A 693 -0.51 22.96 34.74
C LEU A 693 0.95 23.41 34.78
N ILE A 694 1.78 22.58 35.38
CA ILE A 694 3.24 22.66 35.29
C ILE A 694 3.73 21.39 34.61
N TYR A 695 4.50 21.53 33.54
CA TYR A 695 5.07 20.42 32.80
C TYR A 695 6.59 20.52 32.75
N PHE A 696 7.25 19.57 33.39
CA PHE A 696 8.69 19.32 33.33
C PHE A 696 8.95 17.99 32.65
N ASN A 697 9.81 18.00 31.64
CA ASN A 697 10.31 16.80 31.00
C ASN A 697 11.83 16.85 30.76
N GLY A 698 12.52 15.74 31.03
CA GLY A 698 13.94 15.58 30.71
C GLY A 698 14.90 16.40 31.59
N TYR A 699 14.60 16.54 32.88
CA TYR A 699 15.41 17.29 33.86
C TYR A 699 16.33 16.36 34.65
N SER A 700 17.53 16.07 34.13
CA SER A 700 18.45 15.19 34.84
C SER A 700 19.13 15.79 36.07
N SER A 701 19.02 17.11 36.34
CA SER A 701 19.73 17.79 37.44
C SER A 701 18.84 18.52 38.45
N LEU A 702 17.52 18.60 38.22
CA LEU A 702 16.58 19.17 39.19
C LEU A 702 16.52 18.24 40.40
N THR A 703 16.85 18.76 41.59
CA THR A 703 16.92 17.94 42.82
C THR A 703 15.78 18.16 43.78
N ARG A 704 15.07 19.30 43.68
CA ARG A 704 13.96 19.67 44.57
C ARG A 704 13.00 20.67 43.90
N LEU A 705 11.77 20.70 44.38
CA LEU A 705 10.82 21.76 44.08
C LEU A 705 10.73 22.78 45.24
N PRO A 706 10.25 24.01 45.00
CA PRO A 706 10.04 25.00 46.04
C PRO A 706 8.87 24.59 46.97
N ASN A 707 9.06 24.76 48.27
CA ASN A 707 8.07 24.39 49.28
C ASN A 707 6.78 25.19 49.15
N GLU A 708 6.88 26.40 48.62
CA GLU A 708 5.80 27.35 48.43
C GLU A 708 4.82 26.91 47.33
N LEU A 709 5.12 25.89 46.51
CA LEU A 709 4.17 25.33 45.53
C LEU A 709 2.84 24.90 46.16
N ILE A 710 2.85 24.58 47.46
CA ILE A 710 1.63 24.35 48.26
C ILE A 710 0.60 25.49 48.15
N ASN A 711 1.05 26.73 47.90
CA ASN A 711 0.18 27.90 47.81
C ASN A 711 -0.57 27.98 46.46
N LEU A 712 -0.23 27.15 45.47
CA LEU A 712 -0.90 27.12 44.17
C LEU A 712 -2.24 26.36 44.25
N SER A 713 -3.26 27.02 44.80
CA SER A 713 -4.61 26.45 44.95
C SER A 713 -5.34 26.09 43.65
N THR A 714 -4.85 26.56 42.49
CA THR A 714 -5.42 26.26 41.17
C THR A 714 -4.67 25.17 40.41
N LEU A 715 -3.54 24.68 40.94
CA LEU A 715 -2.71 23.69 40.26
C LEU A 715 -3.42 22.35 40.26
N LYS A 716 -3.82 21.91 39.08
CA LYS A 716 -4.53 20.64 38.84
C LYS A 716 -3.62 19.56 38.30
N LYS A 717 -2.62 19.92 37.50
CA LYS A 717 -1.75 18.95 36.82
C LYS A 717 -0.28 19.27 37.02
N LEU A 718 0.47 18.26 37.45
CA LEU A 718 1.91 18.37 37.64
C LEU A 718 2.62 17.21 36.95
N HIS A 719 3.37 17.51 35.90
CA HIS A 719 4.22 16.54 35.22
C HIS A 719 5.68 16.79 35.55
N LEU A 720 6.38 15.76 36.01
CA LEU A 720 7.79 15.79 36.36
C LEU A 720 8.59 14.69 35.64
N SER A 721 8.11 14.22 34.48
CA SER A 721 8.66 13.03 33.84
C SER A 721 10.16 13.17 33.52
N GLY A 722 10.93 12.13 33.84
CA GLY A 722 12.38 12.12 33.58
C GLY A 722 13.23 13.00 34.52
N CYS A 723 12.71 13.40 35.69
CA CYS A 723 13.47 14.06 36.76
C CYS A 723 14.38 13.09 37.54
N SER A 724 15.41 12.52 36.90
CA SER A 724 16.22 11.42 37.47
C SER A 724 17.10 11.78 38.69
N SER A 725 17.38 13.07 38.93
CA SER A 725 18.16 13.53 40.09
C SER A 725 17.36 13.72 41.39
N PHE A 726 16.03 13.50 41.37
CA PHE A 726 15.23 13.56 42.58
C PHE A 726 15.55 12.37 43.49
N THR A 727 16.52 12.54 44.40
CA THR A 727 16.93 11.47 45.33
C THR A 727 15.91 11.20 46.42
N SER A 728 14.98 12.12 46.66
CA SER A 728 13.82 11.91 47.54
C SER A 728 12.70 12.89 47.20
N LEU A 729 11.47 12.39 47.14
CA LEU A 729 10.23 13.16 46.96
C LEU A 729 9.75 13.81 48.29
N LEU A 730 10.68 14.09 49.23
CA LEU A 730 10.45 14.68 50.56
C LEU A 730 9.26 15.63 50.57
N ASN A 731 8.11 15.23 51.13
CA ASN A 731 6.91 15.98 51.58
C ASN A 731 6.41 17.20 50.78
N GLN A 732 7.00 17.52 49.63
CA GLN A 732 6.87 18.81 48.92
C GLN A 732 5.57 18.88 48.12
N PHE A 733 5.14 17.75 47.56
CA PHE A 733 3.92 17.64 46.75
C PHE A 733 2.70 17.25 47.57
N ALA A 734 2.93 16.53 48.66
CA ALA A 734 1.91 15.96 49.53
C ALA A 734 0.83 16.96 49.97
N ASN A 735 1.18 18.24 50.08
CA ASN A 735 0.29 19.25 50.61
C ASN A 735 -0.41 20.07 49.51
N ILE A 736 -0.17 19.80 48.22
CA ILE A 736 -0.87 20.45 47.11
C ILE A 736 -2.26 19.82 46.96
N SER A 737 -3.17 20.22 47.84
CA SER A 737 -4.52 19.63 47.94
C SER A 737 -5.43 19.86 46.73
N SER A 738 -5.04 20.72 45.78
CA SER A 738 -5.80 21.00 44.55
C SER A 738 -5.50 20.07 43.38
N LEU A 739 -4.53 19.16 43.52
CA LEU A 739 -3.97 18.41 42.40
C LEU A 739 -4.87 17.24 41.97
N ASP A 740 -5.33 17.27 40.72
CA ASP A 740 -6.14 16.21 40.09
C ASP A 740 -5.25 15.14 39.43
N GLU A 741 -4.11 15.52 38.84
CA GLU A 741 -3.24 14.61 38.10
C GLU A 741 -1.75 14.83 38.42
N LEU A 742 -1.06 13.75 38.76
CA LEU A 742 0.37 13.74 39.07
C LEU A 742 1.09 12.72 38.21
N TYR A 743 2.08 13.18 37.43
CA TYR A 743 2.90 12.32 36.56
C TYR A 743 4.36 12.35 36.99
N LEU A 744 4.84 11.23 37.51
CA LEU A 744 6.20 10.98 37.98
C LEU A 744 6.89 9.88 37.16
N SER A 745 6.53 9.76 35.88
CA SER A 745 7.09 8.74 34.99
C SER A 745 8.62 8.85 34.85
N GLY A 746 9.32 7.72 34.91
CA GLY A 746 10.77 7.64 34.71
C GLY A 746 11.62 8.15 35.89
N PHE A 747 11.08 8.21 37.11
CA PHE A 747 11.89 8.52 38.30
C PHE A 747 12.77 7.32 38.68
N SER A 748 14.02 7.32 38.20
CA SER A 748 14.98 6.22 38.37
C SER A 748 15.52 6.01 39.79
N SER A 749 15.26 6.94 40.71
CA SER A 749 15.71 6.95 42.11
C SER A 749 14.59 6.69 43.12
N LEU A 750 13.34 6.52 42.66
CA LEU A 750 12.18 6.35 43.52
C LEU A 750 12.05 4.90 44.02
N ILE A 751 12.62 4.62 45.20
CA ILE A 751 12.54 3.30 45.84
C ILE A 751 11.15 3.08 46.49
N SER A 752 10.55 4.14 47.02
CA SER A 752 9.23 4.12 47.68
C SER A 752 8.59 5.51 47.65
N LEU A 753 7.25 5.58 47.65
CA LEU A 753 6.49 6.83 47.74
C LEU A 753 6.49 7.41 49.16
N PRO A 754 6.45 8.73 49.37
CA PRO A 754 6.28 9.31 50.70
C PRO A 754 4.86 9.10 51.23
N ASN A 755 4.74 8.85 52.53
CA ASN A 755 3.47 8.66 53.25
C ASN A 755 2.51 9.84 53.07
N GLU A 756 3.05 11.04 52.93
CA GLU A 756 2.34 12.29 52.84
C GLU A 756 1.65 12.45 51.47
N LEU A 757 2.03 11.71 50.43
CA LEU A 757 1.32 11.70 49.14
C LEU A 757 -0.18 11.39 49.31
N ALA A 758 -0.49 10.57 50.32
CA ALA A 758 -1.84 10.24 50.78
C ALA A 758 -2.72 11.44 51.14
N ASN A 759 -2.13 12.61 51.41
CA ASN A 759 -2.85 13.83 51.77
C ASN A 759 -3.53 14.49 50.55
N ILE A 760 -3.16 14.12 49.32
CA ILE A 760 -3.74 14.66 48.08
C ILE A 760 -5.05 13.91 47.75
N SER A 761 -6.05 14.05 48.62
CA SER A 761 -7.33 13.31 48.50
C SER A 761 -8.14 13.64 47.23
N SER A 762 -7.82 14.73 46.53
CA SER A 762 -8.40 15.15 45.25
C SER A 762 -7.83 14.43 44.04
N LEU A 763 -6.72 13.70 44.19
CA LEU A 763 -5.99 13.10 43.07
C LEU A 763 -6.87 12.07 42.34
N ILE A 764 -7.07 12.29 41.03
CA ILE A 764 -7.84 11.44 40.12
C ILE A 764 -6.90 10.49 39.36
N ARG A 765 -5.72 10.98 38.97
CA ARG A 765 -4.72 10.19 38.23
C ARG A 765 -3.33 10.28 38.84
N LEU A 766 -2.71 9.12 39.04
CA LEU A 766 -1.33 8.99 39.48
C LEU A 766 -0.55 8.10 38.52
N ASP A 767 0.43 8.69 37.83
CA ASP A 767 1.32 7.99 36.91
C ASP A 767 2.73 7.88 37.49
N LEU A 768 3.16 6.64 37.74
CA LEU A 768 4.48 6.25 38.21
C LEU A 768 5.17 5.33 37.19
N SER A 769 4.79 5.40 35.91
CA SER A 769 5.34 4.49 34.90
C SER A 769 6.86 4.57 34.82
N ASP A 770 7.51 3.45 34.50
CA ASP A 770 8.97 3.39 34.31
C ASP A 770 9.80 3.81 35.55
N CYS A 771 9.20 3.84 36.75
CA CYS A 771 9.92 3.91 38.02
C CYS A 771 10.55 2.54 38.33
N SER A 772 11.61 2.19 37.60
CA SER A 772 12.17 0.83 37.54
C SER A 772 12.68 0.27 38.86
N ILE A 773 13.12 1.12 39.80
CA ILE A 773 13.63 0.70 41.12
C ILE A 773 12.57 0.69 42.23
N LEU A 774 11.34 1.10 41.95
CA LEU A 774 10.24 1.08 42.92
C LEU A 774 9.94 -0.37 43.32
N THR A 775 10.13 -0.71 44.59
CA THR A 775 9.97 -2.10 45.08
C THR A 775 8.63 -2.36 45.74
N ILE A 776 8.05 -1.34 46.39
CA ILE A 776 6.81 -1.43 47.18
C ILE A 776 6.00 -0.13 47.15
N LEU A 777 4.67 -0.24 47.19
CA LEU A 777 3.75 0.87 47.45
C LEU A 777 3.41 0.92 48.93
N GLN A 778 3.43 2.11 49.54
CA GLN A 778 3.12 2.26 50.97
C GLN A 778 1.61 2.19 51.24
N ASN A 779 1.24 1.58 52.36
CA ASN A 779 -0.15 1.35 52.77
C ASN A 779 -1.00 2.63 52.81
N LYS A 780 -0.40 3.80 53.11
CA LYS A 780 -1.13 5.08 53.14
C LYS A 780 -1.63 5.55 51.77
N LEU A 781 -1.12 5.01 50.65
CA LEU A 781 -1.62 5.32 49.31
C LEU A 781 -3.12 5.06 49.18
N ALA A 782 -3.63 4.10 49.95
CA ALA A 782 -5.03 3.76 50.13
C ALA A 782 -5.95 4.95 50.49
N ASN A 783 -5.42 6.04 51.04
CA ASN A 783 -6.20 7.22 51.41
C ASN A 783 -6.59 8.10 50.21
N LEU A 784 -6.08 7.82 49.01
CA LEU A 784 -6.41 8.54 47.77
C LEU A 784 -7.80 8.13 47.24
N SER A 785 -8.84 8.37 48.04
CA SER A 785 -10.21 7.90 47.76
C SER A 785 -10.84 8.39 46.46
N SER A 786 -10.35 9.49 45.87
CA SER A 786 -10.80 10.01 44.56
C SER A 786 -10.04 9.42 43.36
N LEU A 787 -9.01 8.59 43.59
CA LEU A 787 -8.15 8.07 42.54
C LEU A 787 -8.93 7.12 41.64
N LYS A 788 -9.02 7.46 40.35
CA LYS A 788 -9.69 6.67 39.31
C LYS A 788 -8.69 5.90 38.47
N GLU A 789 -7.52 6.48 38.21
CA GLU A 789 -6.52 5.89 37.34
C GLU A 789 -5.15 5.85 38.02
N HIS A 790 -4.59 4.65 38.13
CA HIS A 790 -3.24 4.46 38.64
C HIS A 790 -2.38 3.70 37.62
N ASN A 791 -1.32 4.37 37.13
CA ASN A 791 -0.37 3.77 36.20
C ASN A 791 0.96 3.46 36.90
N LEU A 792 1.33 2.19 36.90
CA LEU A 792 2.58 1.62 37.42
C LEU A 792 3.33 0.86 36.33
N SER A 793 2.97 1.04 35.05
CA SER A 793 3.53 0.25 33.97
C SER A 793 5.05 0.42 33.89
N GLY A 794 5.80 -0.66 33.69
CA GLY A 794 7.26 -0.60 33.61
C GLY A 794 7.98 -0.44 34.96
N CYS A 795 7.27 -0.47 36.10
CA CYS A 795 7.89 -0.60 37.42
C CYS A 795 8.47 -2.02 37.61
N SER A 796 9.60 -2.30 36.97
CA SER A 796 10.18 -3.65 36.83
C SER A 796 10.52 -4.35 38.15
N ASN A 797 10.84 -3.60 39.21
CA ASN A 797 11.20 -4.14 40.53
C ASN A 797 10.04 -4.22 41.53
N LEU A 798 8.82 -3.83 41.14
CA LEU A 798 7.65 -3.89 42.02
C LEU A 798 7.29 -5.36 42.28
N ILE A 799 7.39 -5.80 43.54
CA ILE A 799 7.25 -7.22 43.93
C ILE A 799 5.79 -7.58 44.24
N SER A 800 5.06 -6.65 44.87
CA SER A 800 3.71 -6.82 45.41
C SER A 800 2.99 -5.49 45.58
N LEU A 801 1.67 -5.53 45.68
CA LEU A 801 0.82 -4.40 46.05
C LEU A 801 0.31 -4.55 47.51
N PRO A 802 0.05 -3.45 48.24
CA PRO A 802 -0.46 -3.49 49.61
C PRO A 802 -1.95 -3.86 49.66
N ASN A 803 -2.37 -4.54 50.72
CA ASN A 803 -3.75 -4.99 50.93
C ASN A 803 -4.71 -3.80 51.05
N GLU A 804 -4.24 -2.67 51.59
CA GLU A 804 -5.03 -1.46 51.78
C GLU A 804 -5.49 -0.79 50.46
N LEU A 805 -5.01 -1.25 49.29
CA LEU A 805 -5.53 -0.79 47.99
C LEU A 805 -7.05 -0.93 47.86
N GLU A 806 -7.68 -1.84 48.61
CA GLU A 806 -9.14 -1.97 48.68
C GLU A 806 -9.88 -0.68 49.03
N ASN A 807 -9.23 0.26 49.72
CA ASN A 807 -9.84 1.52 50.13
C ASN A 807 -9.96 2.54 48.97
N LEU A 808 -9.32 2.27 47.82
CA LEU A 808 -9.43 3.10 46.62
C LEU A 808 -10.77 2.87 45.89
N SER A 809 -11.89 3.10 46.57
CA SER A 809 -13.24 2.78 46.08
C SER A 809 -13.64 3.42 44.74
N SER A 810 -13.00 4.53 44.35
CA SER A 810 -13.19 5.18 43.05
C SER A 810 -12.29 4.65 41.92
N LEU A 811 -11.39 3.71 42.20
CA LEU A 811 -10.42 3.22 41.22
C LEU A 811 -11.13 2.46 40.11
N GLU A 812 -11.01 2.97 38.89
CA GLU A 812 -11.58 2.42 37.66
C GLU A 812 -10.51 1.65 36.87
N ASP A 813 -9.30 2.22 36.76
CA ASP A 813 -8.21 1.68 35.94
C ASP A 813 -6.90 1.51 36.75
N LEU A 814 -6.34 0.29 36.71
CA LEU A 814 -5.03 -0.02 37.28
C LEU A 814 -4.13 -0.66 36.23
N ASN A 815 -3.04 0.03 35.87
CA ASN A 815 -2.07 -0.46 34.90
C ASN A 815 -0.77 -0.91 35.55
N LEU A 816 -0.52 -2.22 35.54
CA LEU A 816 0.68 -2.87 36.06
C LEU A 816 1.52 -3.50 34.94
N SER A 817 1.26 -3.12 33.68
CA SER A 817 1.89 -3.76 32.53
C SER A 817 3.41 -3.61 32.58
N GLY A 818 4.17 -4.68 32.40
CA GLY A 818 5.64 -4.65 32.46
C GLY A 818 6.22 -4.60 33.88
N CYS A 819 5.42 -4.75 34.94
CA CYS A 819 5.91 -5.02 36.29
C CYS A 819 6.49 -6.46 36.36
N SER A 820 7.70 -6.64 35.85
CA SER A 820 8.31 -7.96 35.66
C SER A 820 8.58 -8.75 36.95
N SER A 821 8.78 -8.08 38.08
CA SER A 821 8.99 -8.73 39.39
C SER A 821 7.70 -9.00 40.19
N LEU A 822 6.55 -8.57 39.67
CA LEU A 822 5.27 -8.71 40.38
C LEU A 822 4.90 -10.20 40.46
N THR A 823 4.84 -10.74 41.67
CA THR A 823 4.64 -12.19 41.88
C THR A 823 3.16 -12.60 42.04
N SER A 824 2.35 -11.71 42.62
CA SER A 824 0.93 -11.91 42.93
C SER A 824 0.21 -10.56 43.13
N LEU A 825 -1.13 -10.58 43.09
CA LEU A 825 -2.00 -9.47 43.50
C LEU A 825 -2.65 -9.78 44.85
N PRO A 826 -2.96 -8.78 45.70
CA PRO A 826 -3.63 -8.97 46.98
C PRO A 826 -5.09 -9.40 46.80
N ASN A 827 -5.60 -10.25 47.70
CA ASN A 827 -6.98 -10.74 47.67
C ASN A 827 -7.98 -9.59 47.83
N GLU A 828 -7.61 -8.59 48.61
CA GLU A 828 -8.38 -7.39 48.93
C GLU A 828 -8.67 -6.52 47.70
N LEU A 829 -7.92 -6.67 46.58
CA LEU A 829 -8.21 -5.98 45.32
C LEU A 829 -9.65 -6.26 44.83
N ALA A 830 -10.21 -7.41 45.22
CA ALA A 830 -11.58 -7.82 44.94
C ALA A 830 -12.68 -6.92 45.54
N ASN A 831 -12.34 -6.09 46.52
CA ASN A 831 -13.29 -5.23 47.22
C ASN A 831 -13.52 -3.88 46.51
N LEU A 832 -12.83 -3.62 45.39
CA LEU A 832 -13.00 -2.39 44.62
C LEU A 832 -14.33 -2.38 43.86
N SER A 833 -15.23 -1.46 44.23
CA SER A 833 -16.59 -1.38 43.67
C SER A 833 -16.66 -0.77 42.27
N SER A 834 -15.72 0.09 41.89
CA SER A 834 -15.76 0.86 40.63
C SER A 834 -14.76 0.34 39.58
N PHE A 835 -14.12 -0.79 39.84
CA PHE A 835 -12.95 -1.24 39.08
C PHE A 835 -13.33 -1.86 37.74
N GLU A 836 -13.06 -1.16 36.64
CA GLU A 836 -13.49 -1.49 35.29
C GLU A 836 -12.40 -2.17 34.44
N ARG A 837 -11.14 -1.73 34.59
CA ARG A 837 -10.02 -2.17 33.73
C ARG A 837 -8.76 -2.50 34.54
N LEU A 838 -8.27 -3.71 34.33
CA LEU A 838 -7.01 -4.18 34.91
C LEU A 838 -6.03 -4.56 33.80
N TYR A 839 -4.84 -3.94 33.81
CA TYR A 839 -3.77 -4.24 32.88
C TYR A 839 -2.59 -4.92 33.58
N LEU A 840 -2.26 -6.14 33.13
CA LEU A 840 -1.23 -7.02 33.69
C LEU A 840 -0.28 -7.55 32.60
N SER A 841 -0.29 -6.93 31.42
CA SER A 841 0.50 -7.41 30.29
C SER A 841 2.00 -7.42 30.61
N SER A 842 2.74 -8.44 30.21
CA SER A 842 4.18 -8.58 30.41
C SER A 842 4.65 -8.62 31.88
N CYS A 843 3.78 -8.98 32.83
CA CYS A 843 4.18 -9.32 34.20
C CYS A 843 4.82 -10.72 34.25
N SER A 844 6.11 -10.83 33.92
CA SER A 844 6.79 -12.11 33.70
C SER A 844 6.92 -13.01 34.93
N SER A 845 6.95 -12.47 36.15
CA SER A 845 7.01 -13.23 37.41
C SER A 845 5.64 -13.55 38.02
N LEU A 846 4.54 -13.10 37.41
CA LEU A 846 3.20 -13.31 37.94
C LEU A 846 2.84 -14.79 37.84
N THR A 847 2.61 -15.44 38.98
CA THR A 847 2.39 -16.91 39.05
C THR A 847 0.92 -17.30 39.15
N SER A 848 0.06 -16.41 39.64
CA SER A 848 -1.38 -16.62 39.78
C SER A 848 -2.11 -15.29 39.96
N LEU A 849 -3.43 -15.30 39.80
CA LEU A 849 -4.34 -14.23 40.24
C LEU A 849 -5.12 -14.72 41.47
N PRO A 850 -5.53 -13.83 42.39
CA PRO A 850 -6.29 -14.22 43.55
C PRO A 850 -7.70 -14.68 43.17
N ASN A 851 -8.19 -15.75 43.80
CA ASN A 851 -9.51 -16.32 43.52
C ASN A 851 -10.62 -15.30 43.79
N GLU A 852 -10.39 -14.40 44.74
CA GLU A 852 -11.28 -13.34 45.17
C GLU A 852 -11.55 -12.32 44.05
N LEU A 853 -10.71 -12.21 43.01
CA LEU A 853 -11.04 -11.35 41.84
C LEU A 853 -12.42 -11.67 41.25
N ALA A 854 -12.88 -12.92 41.40
CA ALA A 854 -14.24 -13.36 41.11
C ALA A 854 -15.34 -12.43 41.66
N ASN A 855 -15.10 -11.75 42.78
CA ASN A 855 -16.06 -10.87 43.43
C ASN A 855 -16.15 -9.48 42.77
N LEU A 856 -15.26 -9.15 41.82
CA LEU A 856 -15.27 -7.88 41.09
C LEU A 856 -16.46 -7.84 40.11
N SER A 857 -17.58 -7.33 40.61
CA SER A 857 -18.81 -7.17 39.81
C SER A 857 -18.74 -6.08 38.72
N SER A 858 -17.76 -5.18 38.78
CA SER A 858 -17.61 -4.06 37.83
C SER A 858 -16.53 -4.27 36.76
N LEU A 859 -15.71 -5.32 36.87
CA LEU A 859 -14.57 -5.52 35.98
C LEU A 859 -15.04 -5.93 34.59
N GLU A 860 -14.91 -5.03 33.61
CA GLU A 860 -15.34 -5.25 32.23
C GLU A 860 -14.20 -5.69 31.32
N ARG A 861 -12.97 -5.25 31.59
CA ARG A 861 -11.81 -5.48 30.71
C ARG A 861 -10.60 -5.96 31.49
N LEU A 862 -10.07 -7.10 31.08
CA LEU A 862 -8.84 -7.67 31.64
C LEU A 862 -7.80 -7.84 30.53
N TYR A 863 -6.64 -7.21 30.72
CA TYR A 863 -5.49 -7.34 29.83
C TYR A 863 -4.42 -8.17 30.51
N LEU A 864 -4.31 -9.43 30.10
CA LEU A 864 -3.44 -10.42 30.70
C LEU A 864 -2.67 -11.11 29.57
N SER A 865 -1.66 -10.43 29.01
CA SER A 865 -0.91 -10.94 27.85
C SER A 865 0.58 -11.03 28.17
N GLY A 866 1.30 -12.06 27.71
CA GLY A 866 2.76 -12.13 27.85
C GLY A 866 3.28 -12.34 29.29
N CYS A 867 2.47 -12.82 30.24
CA CYS A 867 2.92 -13.19 31.58
C CYS A 867 3.56 -14.60 31.56
N SER A 868 4.86 -14.70 31.24
CA SER A 868 5.52 -15.99 30.98
C SER A 868 5.48 -17.03 32.12
N SER A 869 5.33 -16.61 33.38
CA SER A 869 5.22 -17.55 34.53
C SER A 869 3.82 -18.13 34.72
N LEU A 870 2.77 -17.54 34.12
CA LEU A 870 1.45 -18.15 34.07
C LEU A 870 1.47 -19.29 33.04
N THR A 871 1.67 -20.51 33.53
CA THR A 871 1.65 -21.74 32.71
C THR A 871 0.23 -22.25 32.43
N SER A 872 -0.76 -21.70 33.12
CA SER A 872 -2.19 -22.00 32.96
C SER A 872 -3.03 -20.76 33.25
N LEU A 873 -4.31 -20.81 32.90
CA LEU A 873 -5.23 -19.74 33.27
C LEU A 873 -5.39 -19.63 34.79
N PRO A 874 -5.41 -18.42 35.36
CA PRO A 874 -5.60 -18.23 36.79
C PRO A 874 -6.92 -18.82 37.28
N ASN A 875 -6.87 -19.53 38.42
CA ASN A 875 -8.08 -20.01 39.09
C ASN A 875 -8.99 -18.82 39.48
N GLY A 876 -10.30 -18.99 39.35
CA GLY A 876 -11.28 -17.96 39.68
C GLY A 876 -11.56 -16.96 38.57
N LEU A 877 -10.76 -16.96 37.49
CA LEU A 877 -11.03 -16.17 36.28
C LEU A 877 -12.41 -16.52 35.70
N GLU A 878 -12.82 -17.79 35.78
CA GLU A 878 -14.14 -18.25 35.35
C GLU A 878 -15.33 -17.55 36.03
N ASN A 879 -15.12 -16.91 37.17
CA ASN A 879 -16.18 -16.32 37.99
C ASN A 879 -16.39 -14.82 37.70
N LEU A 880 -15.60 -14.21 36.81
CA LEU A 880 -15.72 -12.79 36.42
C LEU A 880 -16.95 -12.57 35.52
N SER A 881 -18.14 -12.68 36.11
CA SER A 881 -19.42 -12.70 35.37
C SER A 881 -19.73 -11.42 34.59
N SER A 882 -19.15 -10.27 34.95
CA SER A 882 -19.32 -8.99 34.26
C SER A 882 -18.30 -8.72 33.15
N LEU A 883 -17.31 -9.62 32.98
CA LEU A 883 -16.23 -9.42 32.03
C LEU A 883 -16.75 -9.42 30.59
N LYS A 884 -16.49 -8.34 29.85
CA LYS A 884 -16.92 -8.16 28.45
C LYS A 884 -15.77 -8.40 27.47
N VAL A 885 -14.55 -8.06 27.86
CA VAL A 885 -13.35 -8.18 27.02
C VAL A 885 -12.21 -8.82 27.79
N LEU A 886 -11.65 -9.89 27.22
CA LEU A 886 -10.48 -10.57 27.75
C LEU A 886 -9.37 -10.59 26.70
N TYR A 887 -8.23 -9.98 27.01
CA TYR A 887 -6.99 -10.12 26.23
C TYR A 887 -6.07 -11.11 26.92
N PHE A 888 -5.91 -12.30 26.34
CA PHE A 888 -5.10 -13.39 26.87
C PHE A 888 -4.08 -13.88 25.83
N ASN A 889 -3.17 -13.00 25.41
CA ASN A 889 -2.32 -13.24 24.25
C ASN A 889 -0.90 -13.67 24.63
N GLY A 890 -0.24 -14.42 23.74
CA GLY A 890 1.20 -14.67 23.80
C GLY A 890 1.65 -15.70 24.85
N TYR A 891 0.76 -16.58 25.29
CA TYR A 891 1.11 -17.70 26.17
C TYR A 891 1.63 -18.89 25.37
N SER A 892 2.91 -18.84 25.01
CA SER A 892 3.53 -19.84 24.13
C SER A 892 3.63 -21.25 24.73
N SER A 893 3.54 -21.42 26.06
CA SER A 893 3.58 -22.71 26.76
C SER A 893 2.21 -23.31 27.09
N LEU A 894 1.12 -22.55 26.89
CA LEU A 894 -0.23 -22.97 27.24
C LEU A 894 -0.71 -24.06 26.28
N THR A 895 -0.96 -25.27 26.79
CA THR A 895 -1.34 -26.43 25.96
C THR A 895 -2.85 -26.64 25.85
N SER A 896 -3.62 -26.18 26.84
CA SER A 896 -5.08 -26.32 26.94
C SER A 896 -5.70 -25.23 27.81
N LEU A 897 -7.01 -25.01 27.67
CA LEU A 897 -7.80 -24.09 28.49
C LEU A 897 -8.76 -24.90 29.41
N PRO A 898 -9.18 -24.39 30.57
CA PRO A 898 -10.12 -25.07 31.44
C PRO A 898 -11.57 -24.90 30.95
N ASN A 899 -12.36 -25.97 31.04
CA ASN A 899 -13.80 -25.97 30.70
C ASN A 899 -14.61 -24.91 31.47
N LYS A 900 -14.14 -24.47 32.65
CA LYS A 900 -14.83 -23.48 33.47
C LYS A 900 -14.86 -22.08 32.86
N LEU A 901 -13.95 -21.74 31.94
CA LEU A 901 -13.97 -20.45 31.24
C LEU A 901 -15.28 -20.15 30.52
N ALA A 902 -16.01 -21.21 30.16
CA ALA A 902 -17.38 -21.18 29.67
C ALA A 902 -18.37 -20.37 30.54
N ASN A 903 -18.04 -20.14 31.83
CA ASN A 903 -18.87 -19.40 32.77
C ASN A 903 -18.82 -17.88 32.56
N LEU A 904 -17.92 -17.37 31.72
CA LEU A 904 -17.84 -15.94 31.34
C LEU A 904 -18.99 -15.55 30.39
N SER A 905 -20.23 -15.71 30.84
CA SER A 905 -21.45 -15.56 30.02
C SER A 905 -21.68 -14.16 29.43
N SER A 906 -21.09 -13.11 30.03
CA SER A 906 -21.14 -11.72 29.51
C SER A 906 -20.02 -11.39 28.52
N LEU A 907 -19.10 -12.32 28.25
CA LEU A 907 -17.95 -12.07 27.41
C LEU A 907 -18.39 -11.86 25.96
N LYS A 908 -18.07 -10.69 25.41
CA LYS A 908 -18.36 -10.30 24.03
C LYS A 908 -17.14 -10.47 23.13
N LYS A 909 -15.95 -10.21 23.66
CA LYS A 909 -14.70 -10.25 22.90
C LYS A 909 -13.66 -11.06 23.64
N PHE A 910 -13.11 -12.06 22.96
CA PHE A 910 -12.05 -12.89 23.49
C PHE A 910 -10.86 -12.91 22.53
N TYR A 911 -9.75 -12.32 22.96
CA TYR A 911 -8.46 -12.37 22.26
C TYR A 911 -7.57 -13.41 22.92
N LEU A 912 -7.25 -14.45 22.17
CA LEU A 912 -6.39 -15.57 22.55
C LEU A 912 -5.33 -15.80 21.46
N ASN A 913 -4.70 -14.72 21.00
CA ASN A 913 -3.76 -14.80 19.89
C ASN A 913 -2.33 -15.14 20.34
N ASN A 914 -1.55 -15.76 19.47
CA ASN A 914 -0.16 -16.19 19.68
C ASN A 914 0.03 -17.19 20.84
N CYS A 915 -0.98 -17.99 21.17
CA CYS A 915 -0.87 -19.15 22.06
C CYS A 915 -0.38 -20.38 21.27
N SER A 916 0.90 -20.37 20.90
CA SER A 916 1.47 -21.30 19.90
C SER A 916 1.46 -22.78 20.30
N SER A 917 1.44 -23.13 21.59
CA SER A 917 1.34 -24.53 22.07
C SER A 917 -0.10 -25.01 22.30
N LEU A 918 -1.11 -24.15 22.11
CA LEU A 918 -2.50 -24.50 22.38
C LEU A 918 -2.95 -25.57 21.38
N THR A 919 -3.30 -26.75 21.86
CA THR A 919 -3.60 -27.91 20.99
C THR A 919 -5.09 -28.09 20.69
N SER A 920 -5.96 -27.65 21.59
CA SER A 920 -7.42 -27.80 21.51
C SER A 920 -8.15 -26.75 22.33
N LEU A 921 -9.39 -26.46 21.95
CA LEU A 921 -10.33 -25.67 22.74
C LEU A 921 -11.24 -26.60 23.58
N PRO A 922 -11.66 -26.20 24.78
CA PRO A 922 -12.53 -27.01 25.63
C PRO A 922 -13.95 -27.10 25.06
N ASN A 923 -14.60 -28.25 25.17
CA ASN A 923 -15.92 -28.47 24.59
C ASN A 923 -16.95 -27.46 25.14
N LYS A 924 -16.91 -27.16 26.44
CA LYS A 924 -17.86 -26.24 27.08
C LYS A 924 -17.70 -24.75 26.71
N PHE A 925 -16.67 -24.35 25.96
CA PHE A 925 -16.45 -22.93 25.55
C PHE A 925 -17.63 -22.30 24.81
N THR A 926 -18.59 -23.11 24.44
CA THR A 926 -19.75 -22.85 23.61
C THR A 926 -20.90 -22.25 24.42
N ASN A 927 -20.78 -22.24 25.75
CA ASN A 927 -21.65 -21.49 26.66
C ASN A 927 -21.30 -19.99 26.74
N LEU A 928 -20.29 -19.51 26.01
CA LEU A 928 -20.02 -18.08 25.84
C LEU A 928 -21.06 -17.46 24.89
N SER A 929 -22.34 -17.55 25.26
CA SER A 929 -23.47 -17.22 24.39
C SER A 929 -23.53 -15.75 23.97
N SER A 930 -22.81 -14.85 24.64
CA SER A 930 -22.74 -13.43 24.29
C SER A 930 -21.55 -13.09 23.39
N LEU A 931 -20.75 -14.08 22.99
CA LEU A 931 -19.49 -13.85 22.26
C LEU A 931 -19.79 -13.40 20.83
N GLU A 932 -19.31 -12.20 20.50
CA GLU A 932 -19.46 -11.54 19.20
C GLU A 932 -18.17 -11.67 18.38
N GLU A 933 -17.00 -11.63 19.04
CA GLU A 933 -15.68 -11.67 18.40
C GLU A 933 -14.76 -12.66 19.13
N PHE A 934 -14.21 -13.61 18.36
CA PHE A 934 -13.25 -14.58 18.87
C PHE A 934 -11.98 -14.62 18.03
N ASN A 935 -10.85 -14.25 18.63
CA ASN A 935 -9.57 -14.20 17.96
C ASN A 935 -8.61 -15.27 18.52
N LEU A 936 -8.27 -16.23 17.66
CA LEU A 936 -7.36 -17.34 17.90
C LEU A 936 -6.10 -17.26 17.01
N SER A 937 -5.83 -16.09 16.45
CA SER A 937 -4.74 -15.92 15.48
C SER A 937 -3.39 -16.34 16.06
N GLY A 938 -2.54 -17.00 15.28
CA GLY A 938 -1.22 -17.46 15.73
C GLY A 938 -1.24 -18.62 16.74
N CYS A 939 -2.38 -19.26 16.99
CA CYS A 939 -2.46 -20.54 17.71
C CYS A 939 -1.97 -21.70 16.82
N SER A 940 -0.67 -21.73 16.54
CA SER A 940 -0.07 -22.60 15.52
C SER A 940 -0.17 -24.11 15.79
N SER A 941 -0.33 -24.56 17.05
CA SER A 941 -0.50 -25.99 17.40
C SER A 941 -1.95 -26.46 17.47
N LEU A 942 -2.93 -25.58 17.22
CA LEU A 942 -4.35 -25.89 17.33
C LEU A 942 -4.74 -26.88 16.23
N LYS A 943 -5.09 -28.12 16.59
CA LYS A 943 -5.28 -29.21 15.61
C LYS A 943 -6.69 -29.26 15.02
N SER A 944 -7.69 -28.91 15.82
CA SER A 944 -9.11 -29.00 15.48
C SER A 944 -9.93 -28.00 16.31
N LEU A 945 -11.07 -27.57 15.77
CA LEU A 945 -12.12 -26.87 16.51
C LEU A 945 -13.23 -27.87 16.90
N SER A 946 -13.87 -27.66 18.05
CA SER A 946 -14.99 -28.51 18.50
C SER A 946 -16.25 -28.23 17.67
N ASN A 947 -17.04 -29.27 17.35
CA ASN A 947 -18.34 -29.14 16.69
C ASN A 947 -19.30 -28.25 17.48
N GLU A 948 -19.15 -28.23 18.82
CA GLU A 948 -19.99 -27.40 19.67
C GLU A 948 -19.76 -25.89 19.44
N LEU A 949 -18.66 -25.46 18.80
CA LEU A 949 -18.38 -24.04 18.48
C LEU A 949 -19.53 -23.40 17.68
N ALA A 950 -20.28 -24.23 16.94
CA ALA A 950 -21.51 -23.90 16.25
C ALA A 950 -22.62 -23.30 17.14
N ASN A 951 -22.56 -23.52 18.46
CA ASN A 951 -23.56 -23.00 19.40
C ASN A 951 -23.35 -21.52 19.76
N LEU A 952 -22.26 -20.89 19.33
CA LEU A 952 -22.01 -19.47 19.53
C LEU A 952 -22.87 -18.63 18.57
N SER A 953 -24.18 -18.60 18.82
CA SER A 953 -25.18 -18.03 17.89
C SER A 953 -25.03 -16.53 17.61
N PHE A 954 -24.29 -15.80 18.45
CA PHE A 954 -24.02 -14.36 18.29
C PHE A 954 -22.63 -14.07 17.72
N LEU A 955 -21.84 -15.10 17.38
CA LEU A 955 -20.50 -14.92 16.85
C LEU A 955 -20.57 -14.29 15.46
N GLU A 956 -20.10 -13.05 15.35
CA GLU A 956 -20.08 -12.28 14.10
C GLU A 956 -18.74 -12.39 13.39
N GLU A 957 -17.65 -12.51 14.16
CA GLU A 957 -16.28 -12.53 13.67
C GLU A 957 -15.44 -13.62 14.34
N LEU A 958 -14.83 -14.46 13.51
CA LEU A 958 -13.91 -15.51 13.92
C LEU A 958 -12.57 -15.33 13.20
N ASN A 959 -11.49 -15.15 13.97
CA ASN A 959 -10.14 -15.02 13.44
C ASN A 959 -9.29 -16.24 13.80
N LEU A 960 -8.93 -17.02 12.79
CA LEU A 960 -8.09 -18.23 12.87
C LEU A 960 -6.79 -18.06 12.05
N SER A 961 -6.38 -16.82 11.79
CA SER A 961 -5.20 -16.55 10.98
C SER A 961 -3.95 -17.17 11.60
N SER A 962 -3.03 -17.68 10.77
CA SER A 962 -1.78 -18.32 11.21
C SER A 962 -1.95 -19.53 12.14
N CYS A 963 -3.12 -20.19 12.17
CA CYS A 963 -3.34 -21.48 12.84
C CYS A 963 -2.80 -22.67 12.02
N SER A 964 -1.47 -22.77 11.88
CA SER A 964 -0.81 -23.67 10.94
C SER A 964 -0.90 -25.18 11.20
N SER A 965 -1.43 -25.65 12.34
CA SER A 965 -1.72 -27.07 12.58
C SER A 965 -3.19 -27.44 12.37
N LEU A 966 -4.05 -26.46 12.11
CA LEU A 966 -5.48 -26.68 11.98
C LEU A 966 -5.72 -27.31 10.60
N THR A 967 -6.19 -28.55 10.59
CA THR A 967 -6.28 -29.37 9.35
C THR A 967 -7.67 -29.39 8.72
N SER A 968 -8.70 -29.04 9.48
CA SER A 968 -10.09 -28.99 9.03
C SER A 968 -10.91 -28.05 9.91
N LEU A 969 -12.03 -27.58 9.36
CA LEU A 969 -13.07 -26.86 10.10
C LEU A 969 -14.26 -27.82 10.32
N PRO A 970 -14.88 -27.87 11.52
CA PRO A 970 -16.00 -28.77 11.77
C PRO A 970 -17.24 -28.41 10.93
N ASN A 971 -17.95 -29.43 10.44
CA ASN A 971 -19.11 -29.28 9.57
C ASN A 971 -20.23 -28.42 10.20
N GLU A 972 -20.34 -28.47 11.52
CA GLU A 972 -21.34 -27.78 12.30
C GLU A 972 -21.13 -26.26 12.32
N LEU A 973 -19.95 -25.73 11.94
CA LEU A 973 -19.72 -24.28 11.79
C LEU A 973 -20.73 -23.61 10.84
N THR A 974 -21.29 -24.38 9.91
CA THR A 974 -22.39 -23.97 9.03
C THR A 974 -23.63 -23.46 9.76
N SER A 975 -23.78 -23.83 11.05
CA SER A 975 -24.88 -23.39 11.90
C SER A 975 -24.65 -22.01 12.54
N LEU A 976 -23.49 -21.38 12.32
CA LEU A 976 -23.23 -20.02 12.78
C LEU A 976 -23.91 -18.98 11.86
N PHE A 977 -25.22 -18.83 12.02
CA PHE A 977 -26.03 -17.94 11.19
C PHE A 977 -25.67 -16.45 11.30
N SER A 978 -25.00 -16.04 12.38
CA SER A 978 -24.55 -14.66 12.59
C SER A 978 -23.12 -14.40 12.09
N LEU A 979 -22.38 -15.44 11.67
CA LEU A 979 -21.00 -15.27 11.25
C LEU A 979 -20.94 -14.54 9.91
N THR A 980 -20.47 -13.29 9.94
CA THR A 980 -20.37 -12.43 8.75
C THR A 980 -18.94 -12.30 8.26
N ARG A 981 -17.95 -12.47 9.14
CA ARG A 981 -16.52 -12.39 8.80
C ARG A 981 -15.74 -13.59 9.34
N LEU A 982 -14.96 -14.19 8.46
CA LEU A 982 -14.06 -15.29 8.79
C LEU A 982 -12.67 -14.97 8.27
N ASN A 983 -11.68 -14.95 9.18
CA ASN A 983 -10.28 -14.74 8.83
C ASN A 983 -9.49 -16.05 8.94
N LEU A 984 -8.96 -16.48 7.81
CA LEU A 984 -8.11 -17.66 7.61
C LEU A 984 -6.78 -17.23 6.95
N ASN A 985 -6.26 -16.04 7.21
CA ASN A 985 -4.98 -15.58 6.66
C ASN A 985 -3.81 -16.51 7.08
N SER A 986 -2.82 -16.70 6.21
CA SER A 986 -1.58 -17.48 6.48
C SER A 986 -1.83 -18.91 6.93
N TYR A 987 -2.90 -19.52 6.42
CA TYR A 987 -3.35 -20.83 6.83
C TYR A 987 -2.68 -21.92 5.98
N SER A 988 -1.47 -22.31 6.38
CA SER A 988 -0.56 -23.11 5.56
C SER A 988 -0.81 -24.63 5.57
N SER A 989 -1.55 -25.17 6.56
CA SER A 989 -1.81 -26.61 6.70
C SER A 989 -2.89 -27.16 5.77
N LEU A 990 -3.70 -26.29 5.20
CA LEU A 990 -4.93 -26.69 4.55
C LEU A 990 -4.69 -26.75 3.02
N GLY A 991 -4.31 -27.94 2.53
CA GLY A 991 -4.06 -28.17 1.10
C GLY A 991 -5.27 -27.91 0.19
N SER A 992 -6.47 -27.82 0.77
CA SER A 992 -7.72 -27.39 0.13
C SER A 992 -8.65 -26.84 1.20
N LEU A 993 -9.35 -25.73 0.91
CA LEU A 993 -10.40 -25.19 1.80
C LEU A 993 -11.46 -26.23 2.15
N PRO A 994 -11.97 -26.28 3.40
CA PRO A 994 -12.97 -27.28 3.79
C PRO A 994 -14.23 -27.05 2.97
N ASN A 995 -14.82 -28.13 2.47
CA ASN A 995 -16.04 -28.05 1.66
C ASN A 995 -17.20 -27.40 2.45
N GLU A 996 -17.12 -27.47 3.77
CA GLU A 996 -18.04 -26.94 4.75
C GLU A 996 -18.11 -25.40 4.71
N LEU A 997 -17.02 -24.73 4.32
CA LEU A 997 -17.00 -23.26 4.17
C LEU A 997 -18.06 -22.78 3.18
N ALA A 998 -18.31 -23.56 2.12
CA ALA A 998 -19.30 -23.26 1.08
C ALA A 998 -20.73 -23.14 1.62
N ASN A 999 -21.00 -23.67 2.81
CA ASN A 999 -22.31 -23.73 3.42
C ASN A 999 -22.54 -22.63 4.48
N LEU A 1000 -21.59 -21.71 4.66
CA LEU A 1000 -21.74 -20.53 5.54
C LEU A 1000 -22.58 -19.45 4.85
N SER A 1001 -23.90 -19.65 4.81
CA SER A 1001 -24.84 -18.83 4.02
C SER A 1001 -24.96 -17.36 4.43
N SER A 1002 -24.40 -16.96 5.58
CA SER A 1002 -24.40 -15.58 6.08
C SER A 1002 -23.05 -14.87 5.90
N LEU A 1003 -22.04 -15.55 5.37
CA LEU A 1003 -20.68 -15.05 5.29
C LEU A 1003 -20.57 -13.97 4.20
N LYS A 1004 -20.23 -12.75 4.63
CA LYS A 1004 -20.08 -11.59 3.74
C LYS A 1004 -18.62 -11.29 3.40
N GLY A 1005 -17.71 -11.54 4.35
CA GLY A 1005 -16.27 -11.33 4.17
C GLY A 1005 -15.48 -12.58 4.51
N LEU A 1006 -14.62 -13.00 3.57
CA LEU A 1006 -13.71 -14.12 3.73
C LEU A 1006 -12.27 -13.67 3.43
N ASP A 1007 -11.42 -13.73 4.46
CA ASP A 1007 -9.99 -13.42 4.33
C ASP A 1007 -9.18 -14.72 4.26
N LEU A 1008 -8.56 -14.95 3.10
CA LEU A 1008 -7.67 -16.06 2.77
C LEU A 1008 -6.27 -15.56 2.40
N SER A 1009 -5.94 -14.32 2.76
CA SER A 1009 -4.68 -13.70 2.39
C SER A 1009 -3.47 -14.47 2.94
N SER A 1010 -2.35 -14.43 2.23
CA SER A 1010 -1.07 -15.07 2.59
C SER A 1010 -1.15 -16.60 2.77
N CYS A 1011 -2.21 -17.24 2.28
CA CYS A 1011 -2.29 -18.70 2.20
C CYS A 1011 -1.39 -19.20 1.06
N SER A 1012 -0.10 -19.38 1.34
CA SER A 1012 0.90 -19.85 0.36
C SER A 1012 0.63 -21.28 -0.15
N SER A 1013 -0.08 -22.08 0.65
CA SER A 1013 -0.54 -23.43 0.33
C SER A 1013 -1.87 -23.48 -0.40
N LEU A 1014 -2.51 -22.33 -0.71
CA LEU A 1014 -3.61 -22.24 -1.68
C LEU A 1014 -3.03 -22.43 -3.10
N ALA A 1015 -2.26 -23.51 -3.24
CA ALA A 1015 -1.60 -23.99 -4.43
C ALA A 1015 -1.32 -25.50 -4.31
N ILE A 1016 -1.98 -26.32 -5.15
CA ILE A 1016 -1.74 -27.74 -5.47
C ILE A 1016 -2.43 -28.75 -4.53
N LEU A 1017 -3.64 -29.17 -4.94
CA LEU A 1017 -4.09 -30.57 -4.80
C LEU A 1017 -4.48 -31.09 -6.18
#